data_AF-A0A8K0X5N6-F1
#
_entry.id   AF-A0A8K0X5N6-F1
#
_cell.length_a   1.000
_cell.length_b   1.000
_cell.length_c   1.000
_cell.angle_alpha   90.00
_cell.angle_beta   90.00
_cell.angle_gamma   90.00
#
_symmetry.space_group_name_H-M   'P 1'
#
loop_
_entity.id
_entity.type
_entity.pdbx_description
1 polymer ?
#
loop_
_entity_poly.entity_id
_entity_poly.type
_entity_poly.pdbx_seq_one_letter_code
_entity_poly.pdbx_strand_id
1 'polypeptide(L)'
;MYVSLAPRGLAAMKTTSVANLSCGIWLLTARLAQAIWNPIIPGWNPDPAILRHDKDYYIASSSFEYTPRLPIYHSTDLSNWTLFSHVATRPEQLQLYGTPTAAGAWAPSLSRFKGKFWLTAMTRWTHDPVARVWPRVWFMSSTDMVNWSDPVWAEPWGIDPELFNDPVTGKTYLNLMAPNNNKDRLWGLSGCEVSVTSGKCIGPYVSLWNGTLPQGPNARPEGPKTVYKDGYYYLIAAEGGTDELHRVTVARSKSPLGPYEAGPDNPLLFNGQYGFTNLTVQSTGHATLVETAEGEWYASYLTRRNINGSSPLGRESFLTKVKWVDGWPVMNNGGPVLLSEQVAPASSGPRPVPAPWVDDFSNSKLHPEWYQLRTQYTETYKIFNGRLVFRPNVFSLSERDTPAALLRKQKSLNMTFSAELLGFKGSLGPRNRVGISAYLSEFQHQDIGLRGCVNATGMCLYTETRRNGTLDYWQTPLNTTDKLESGLTLHIRATPLTYQLGYSFKGEEAPTFVATIESRWQAFGPAGWFVFTGNSFALFATGEGEPWPYDAPDVGFNKVTETYFEEDIPDYDSGDCRRFDGTVVLASEGDAEQGRTIGARGGAGQWRLFHWPDGLELEMAINRTPENLFFQLRSEYIPALAAPCVPIASCSVDTMFHRTRDRGSRAFAMFYRACIPTRPPEFASSQSNQSFRGPPPPLQLQPIERS
;
A
#
# COMPACT_ATOMS: atom_id res chain seq x y z
N MET A 1 19.03 71.46 -9.73
CA MET A 1 20.03 72.28 -10.46
C MET A 1 21.23 71.39 -10.75
N TYR A 2 21.52 71.23 -12.05
CA TYR A 2 22.83 71.06 -12.70
C TYR A 2 24.01 70.44 -11.91
N VAL A 3 24.50 69.26 -12.34
CA VAL A 3 25.72 69.04 -13.17
C VAL A 3 26.97 68.86 -12.30
N SER A 4 27.50 67.63 -12.24
CA SER A 4 28.71 67.16 -12.94
C SER A 4 29.98 67.93 -12.60
N LEU A 5 31.03 67.22 -12.19
CA LEU A 5 32.35 67.19 -12.85
C LEU A 5 33.39 66.54 -11.92
N ALA A 6 33.93 65.39 -12.34
CA ALA A 6 35.31 65.01 -12.06
C ALA A 6 36.25 65.98 -12.85
N PRO A 7 37.60 66.10 -12.64
CA PRO A 7 38.50 64.93 -12.65
C PRO A 7 39.96 65.10 -12.07
N ARG A 8 40.78 64.05 -12.32
CA ARG A 8 42.25 64.02 -12.60
C ARG A 8 43.29 63.97 -11.46
N GLY A 9 44.25 63.05 -11.65
CA GLY A 9 45.69 63.22 -11.35
C GLY A 9 46.33 62.08 -10.54
N LEU A 10 46.74 60.97 -11.16
CA LEU A 10 48.14 60.58 -11.47
C LEU A 10 49.16 60.64 -10.30
N ALA A 11 49.66 59.47 -9.88
CA ALA A 11 51.10 59.17 -9.77
C ALA A 11 51.34 57.66 -9.54
N ALA A 12 52.43 57.15 -10.11
CA ALA A 12 52.75 55.76 -10.33
C ALA A 12 53.66 55.13 -9.25
N MET A 13 53.61 53.81 -9.09
CA MET A 13 54.83 52.99 -8.90
C MET A 13 54.60 51.51 -9.24
N LYS A 14 55.49 51.00 -10.11
CA LYS A 14 55.74 49.58 -10.45
C LYS A 14 56.18 48.84 -9.17
N THR A 15 55.90 47.57 -8.90
CA THR A 15 56.24 46.27 -9.57
C THR A 15 55.45 45.19 -8.77
N THR A 16 55.02 44.03 -9.25
CA THR A 16 55.81 42.88 -9.74
C THR A 16 54.80 41.81 -10.19
N SER A 17 55.06 41.10 -11.28
CA SER A 17 54.21 40.02 -11.80
C SER A 17 54.30 38.75 -10.94
N VAL A 18 53.15 38.14 -10.65
CA VAL A 18 53.03 36.69 -10.45
C VAL A 18 51.89 36.22 -11.34
N ALA A 19 52.23 35.52 -12.42
CA ALA A 19 51.27 34.86 -13.28
C ALA A 19 50.80 33.57 -12.58
N ASN A 20 49.57 33.55 -12.09
CA ASN A 20 48.91 32.31 -11.68
C ASN A 20 48.04 31.81 -12.85
N LEU A 21 48.50 30.73 -13.48
CA LEU A 21 47.64 29.86 -14.29
C LEU A 21 46.59 29.24 -13.38
N SER A 22 45.38 29.78 -13.35
CA SER A 22 44.23 29.07 -12.82
C SER A 22 43.72 28.10 -13.89
N CYS A 23 44.17 26.86 -13.80
CA CYS A 23 43.61 25.71 -14.50
C CYS A 23 42.15 25.55 -14.03
N GLY A 24 41.19 25.82 -14.92
CA GLY A 24 39.77 25.65 -14.64
C GLY A 24 39.44 24.17 -14.53
N ILE A 25 39.42 23.64 -13.30
CA ILE A 25 38.79 22.35 -13.02
C ILE A 25 37.28 22.57 -13.11
N TRP A 26 36.70 22.20 -14.24
CA TRP A 26 35.26 21.95 -14.34
C TRP A 26 34.96 20.73 -13.47
N LEU A 27 34.58 20.96 -12.21
CA LEU A 27 33.90 19.96 -11.39
C LEU A 27 32.54 19.68 -12.03
N LEU A 28 32.53 18.72 -12.96
CA LEU A 28 31.34 17.95 -13.30
C LEU A 28 30.87 17.31 -11.99
N THR A 29 29.91 17.96 -11.33
CA THR A 29 29.11 17.32 -10.28
C THR A 29 28.21 16.32 -10.99
N ALA A 30 28.77 15.15 -11.30
CA ALA A 30 27.96 13.98 -11.59
C ALA A 30 27.07 13.76 -10.36
N ARG A 31 25.77 14.07 -10.48
CA ARG A 31 24.79 13.63 -9.49
C ARG A 31 24.87 12.11 -9.49
N LEU A 32 25.42 11.53 -8.43
CA LEU A 32 25.33 10.09 -8.21
C LEU A 32 23.84 9.79 -8.08
N ALA A 33 23.26 9.11 -9.07
CA ALA A 33 21.88 8.67 -9.02
C ALA A 33 21.75 7.67 -7.86
N GLN A 34 20.91 8.00 -6.87
CA GLN A 34 20.68 7.14 -5.73
C GLN A 34 19.78 5.96 -6.12
N ALA A 35 20.07 4.78 -5.59
CA ALA A 35 19.26 3.59 -5.81
C ALA A 35 17.85 3.76 -5.23
N ILE A 36 16.85 3.50 -6.06
CA ILE A 36 15.44 3.45 -5.69
C ILE A 36 15.14 2.05 -5.14
N TRP A 37 14.73 2.00 -3.87
CA TRP A 37 14.30 0.79 -3.19
C TRP A 37 12.81 0.85 -2.90
N ASN A 38 12.12 -0.29 -3.05
CA ASN A 38 10.73 -0.44 -2.65
C ASN A 38 10.59 -1.00 -1.24
N PRO A 39 9.61 -0.61 -0.42
CA PRO A 39 8.67 0.50 -0.65
C PRO A 39 9.40 1.84 -0.72
N ILE A 40 8.97 2.71 -1.63
CA ILE A 40 9.47 4.09 -1.73
C ILE A 40 8.89 4.98 -0.63
N ILE A 41 7.71 4.64 -0.09
CA ILE A 41 7.12 5.28 1.08
C ILE A 41 6.55 4.16 1.98
N PRO A 42 7.27 3.75 3.03
CA PRO A 42 6.89 2.62 3.87
C PRO A 42 5.79 2.96 4.88
N GLY A 43 5.24 1.91 5.50
CA GLY A 43 4.06 2.04 6.36
C GLY A 43 2.80 2.35 5.54
N TRP A 44 1.65 2.43 6.20
CA TRP A 44 0.39 2.57 5.48
C TRP A 44 0.32 3.90 4.70
N ASN A 45 0.61 3.83 3.42
CA ASN A 45 0.53 4.91 2.44
C ASN A 45 -0.12 4.34 1.17
N PRO A 46 -1.42 4.04 1.21
CA PRO A 46 -2.07 3.37 0.11
C PRO A 46 -2.46 4.34 -1.00
N ASP A 47 -2.84 3.74 -2.13
CA ASP A 47 -3.42 4.43 -3.27
C ASP A 47 -2.52 5.59 -3.78
N PRO A 48 -1.22 5.36 -4.05
CA PRO A 48 -0.29 6.43 -4.38
C PRO A 48 -0.61 7.08 -5.74
N ALA A 49 -0.99 8.35 -5.69
CA ALA A 49 -1.21 9.18 -6.86
C ALA A 49 0.01 10.06 -7.13
N ILE A 50 0.91 9.58 -8.00
CA ILE A 50 2.11 10.33 -8.38
C ILE A 50 1.79 11.40 -9.44
N LEU A 51 2.43 12.56 -9.32
CA LEU A 51 2.41 13.65 -10.29
C LEU A 51 3.82 14.25 -10.41
N ARG A 52 4.29 14.49 -11.64
CA ARG A 52 5.48 15.31 -11.88
C ARG A 52 5.11 16.75 -12.20
N HIS A 53 5.83 17.70 -11.62
CA HIS A 53 5.89 19.08 -12.09
C HIS A 53 7.36 19.48 -12.27
N ASP A 54 7.75 19.69 -13.52
CA ASP A 54 9.14 20.01 -13.88
C ASP A 54 10.11 18.92 -13.40
N LYS A 55 10.99 19.21 -12.44
CA LYS A 55 11.94 18.24 -11.85
C LYS A 55 11.43 17.59 -10.56
N ASP A 56 10.27 18.03 -10.09
CA ASP A 56 9.71 17.67 -8.78
C ASP A 56 8.61 16.63 -8.97
N TYR A 57 8.60 15.64 -8.08
CA TYR A 57 7.62 14.56 -8.04
C TYR A 57 6.87 14.63 -6.72
N TYR A 58 5.56 14.41 -6.79
CA TYR A 58 4.68 14.44 -5.64
C TYR A 58 3.82 13.18 -5.61
N ILE A 59 3.62 12.60 -4.43
CA ILE A 59 2.69 11.48 -4.22
C ILE A 59 1.67 11.89 -3.16
N ALA A 60 0.39 11.86 -3.50
CA ALA A 60 -0.69 11.87 -2.51
C ALA A 60 -1.07 10.44 -2.14
N SER A 61 -1.44 10.21 -0.88
CA SER A 61 -1.88 8.91 -0.34
C SER A 61 -3.19 9.04 0.43
N SER A 62 -3.99 7.98 0.47
CA SER A 62 -5.19 7.93 1.31
C SER A 62 -4.86 8.04 2.81
N SER A 63 -5.80 8.58 3.60
CA SER A 63 -5.59 8.87 5.02
C SER A 63 -6.71 8.42 5.95
N PHE A 64 -7.83 7.97 5.38
CA PHE A 64 -8.95 7.40 6.12
C PHE A 64 -9.48 8.35 7.20
N GLU A 65 -9.60 7.85 8.43
CA GLU A 65 -10.09 8.59 9.59
C GLU A 65 -9.07 9.57 10.18
N TYR A 66 -7.84 9.62 9.69
CA TYR A 66 -6.74 10.40 10.30
C TYR A 66 -6.76 11.87 9.88
N THR A 67 -6.28 12.73 10.78
CA THR A 67 -6.08 14.18 10.58
C THR A 67 -4.64 14.54 10.95
N PRO A 68 -3.94 15.41 10.20
CA PRO A 68 -4.34 16.01 8.92
C PRO A 68 -4.48 14.98 7.79
N ARG A 69 -5.34 15.28 6.80
CA ARG A 69 -5.78 14.32 5.78
C ARG A 69 -4.96 14.43 4.50
N LEU A 70 -4.80 13.28 3.85
CA LEU A 70 -4.20 13.09 2.54
C LEU A 70 -2.78 13.69 2.48
N PRO A 71 -1.79 13.01 3.08
CA PRO A 71 -0.41 13.46 3.02
C PRO A 71 0.08 13.53 1.57
N ILE A 72 0.87 14.55 1.29
CA ILE A 72 1.61 14.73 0.04
C ILE A 72 3.09 14.57 0.35
N TYR A 73 3.75 13.65 -0.33
CA TYR A 73 5.18 13.44 -0.28
C TYR A 73 5.85 14.09 -1.48
N HIS A 74 7.07 14.60 -1.32
CA HIS A 74 7.86 15.22 -2.37
C HIS A 74 9.20 14.50 -2.55
N SER A 75 9.63 14.39 -3.80
CA SER A 75 10.92 13.87 -4.22
C SER A 75 11.44 14.60 -5.45
N THR A 76 12.75 14.64 -5.63
CA THR A 76 13.41 15.10 -6.89
C THR A 76 14.12 13.98 -7.64
N ASP A 77 14.12 12.75 -7.09
CA ASP A 77 14.91 11.62 -7.59
C ASP A 77 14.14 10.28 -7.59
N LEU A 78 12.85 10.29 -7.21
CA LEU A 78 11.97 9.12 -7.06
C LEU A 78 12.40 8.10 -5.99
N SER A 79 13.57 8.28 -5.36
CA SER A 79 14.11 7.41 -4.31
C SER A 79 13.82 7.95 -2.91
N ASN A 80 14.09 9.23 -2.68
CA ASN A 80 13.98 9.88 -1.38
C ASN A 80 12.69 10.68 -1.34
N TRP A 81 11.81 10.32 -0.42
CA TRP A 81 10.51 10.95 -0.24
C TRP A 81 10.43 11.59 1.14
N THR A 82 10.03 12.86 1.17
CA THR A 82 9.79 13.60 2.41
C THR A 82 8.33 14.04 2.46
N LEU A 83 7.71 13.99 3.64
CA LEU A 83 6.36 14.53 3.81
C LEU A 83 6.42 16.05 3.58
N PHE A 84 5.72 16.51 2.56
CA PHE A 84 5.72 17.90 2.10
C PHE A 84 4.57 18.71 2.69
N SER A 85 3.36 18.16 2.66
CA SER A 85 2.15 18.83 3.15
C SER A 85 1.00 17.83 3.37
N HIS A 86 -0.16 18.35 3.77
CA HIS A 86 -1.45 17.63 3.77
C HIS A 86 -2.49 18.47 3.06
N VAL A 87 -3.46 17.81 2.43
CA VAL A 87 -4.50 18.51 1.66
C VAL A 87 -5.55 19.16 2.55
N ALA A 88 -6.14 18.36 3.45
CA ALA A 88 -7.23 18.82 4.31
C ALA A 88 -6.77 18.86 5.77
N THR A 89 -6.42 20.06 6.20
CA THR A 89 -5.87 20.38 7.53
C THR A 89 -6.89 21.08 8.42
N ARG A 90 -7.99 21.59 7.85
CA ARG A 90 -9.02 22.34 8.58
C ARG A 90 -10.32 21.54 8.71
N PRO A 91 -11.04 21.63 9.85
CA PRO A 91 -12.31 20.92 10.05
C PRO A 91 -13.36 21.15 8.96
N GLU A 92 -13.49 22.37 8.46
CA GLU A 92 -14.46 22.78 7.43
C GLU A 92 -14.20 22.17 6.06
N GLN A 93 -12.96 21.72 5.80
CA GLN A 93 -12.63 21.06 4.54
C GLN A 93 -13.23 19.66 4.49
N LEU A 94 -13.09 18.87 5.57
CA LEU A 94 -13.60 17.49 5.66
C LEU A 94 -13.90 17.08 7.11
N GLN A 95 -15.19 16.92 7.42
CA GLN A 95 -15.68 16.54 8.75
C GLN A 95 -15.82 15.02 8.86
N LEU A 96 -15.10 14.40 9.80
CA LEU A 96 -15.02 12.96 10.04
C LEU A 96 -15.43 12.59 11.49
N TYR A 97 -16.46 13.24 12.01
CA TYR A 97 -17.01 12.92 13.35
C TYR A 97 -17.60 11.51 13.37
N GLY A 98 -17.28 10.69 14.37
CA GLY A 98 -17.82 9.34 14.49
C GLY A 98 -17.33 8.33 13.44
N THR A 99 -16.46 8.75 12.50
CA THR A 99 -16.05 7.92 11.37
C THR A 99 -15.32 6.65 11.85
N PRO A 100 -15.75 5.44 11.45
CA PRO A 100 -15.09 4.20 11.84
C PRO A 100 -13.70 4.06 11.19
N THR A 101 -12.84 3.19 11.74
CA THR A 101 -11.58 2.88 11.07
C THR A 101 -11.79 2.39 9.63
N ALA A 102 -10.85 2.76 8.76
CA ALA A 102 -10.85 2.47 7.32
C ALA A 102 -11.92 3.21 6.51
N ALA A 103 -12.79 4.01 7.12
CA ALA A 103 -13.60 5.01 6.42
C ALA A 103 -12.84 6.35 6.32
N GLY A 104 -13.48 7.45 5.98
CA GLY A 104 -12.90 8.78 5.85
C GLY A 104 -12.40 9.10 4.44
N ALA A 105 -11.22 9.72 4.33
CA ALA A 105 -10.66 10.17 3.06
C ALA A 105 -9.90 9.04 2.33
N TRP A 106 -10.52 8.50 1.29
CA TRP A 106 -10.02 7.39 0.49
C TRP A 106 -9.15 7.84 -0.69
N ALA A 107 -8.89 6.95 -1.65
CA ALA A 107 -7.92 7.10 -2.73
C ALA A 107 -7.97 8.49 -3.40
N PRO A 108 -6.84 9.24 -3.37
CA PRO A 108 -6.73 10.50 -4.07
C PRO A 108 -6.30 10.31 -5.54
N SER A 109 -6.48 11.36 -6.34
CA SER A 109 -5.75 11.55 -7.60
C SER A 109 -5.26 12.98 -7.72
N LEU A 110 -4.02 13.15 -8.19
CA LEU A 110 -3.39 14.45 -8.43
C LEU A 110 -3.42 14.78 -9.92
N SER A 111 -3.75 16.02 -10.24
CA SER A 111 -3.66 16.55 -11.60
C SER A 111 -3.22 18.00 -11.58
N ARG A 112 -2.72 18.49 -12.73
CA ARG A 112 -2.32 19.89 -12.87
C ARG A 112 -2.83 20.44 -14.18
N PHE A 113 -3.65 21.49 -14.10
CA PHE A 113 -4.17 22.19 -15.27
C PHE A 113 -4.64 23.58 -14.86
N LYS A 114 -4.72 24.50 -15.84
CA LYS A 114 -5.15 25.89 -15.63
C LYS A 114 -4.37 26.61 -14.50
N GLY A 115 -3.06 26.36 -14.43
CA GLY A 115 -2.15 26.98 -13.46
C GLY A 115 -2.32 26.53 -12.01
N LYS A 116 -3.08 25.46 -11.76
CA LYS A 116 -3.33 24.94 -10.41
C LYS A 116 -3.06 23.44 -10.33
N PHE A 117 -2.68 23.00 -9.15
CA PHE A 117 -2.80 21.61 -8.74
C PHE A 117 -4.23 21.34 -8.30
N TRP A 118 -4.71 20.16 -8.62
CA TRP A 118 -6.01 19.65 -8.24
C TRP A 118 -5.81 18.31 -7.56
N LEU A 119 -6.50 18.14 -6.44
CA LEU A 119 -6.66 16.86 -5.80
C LEU A 119 -8.14 16.50 -5.83
N THR A 120 -8.43 15.32 -6.35
CA THR A 120 -9.76 14.72 -6.29
C THR A 120 -9.69 13.51 -5.38
N ALA A 121 -10.74 13.30 -4.61
CA ALA A 121 -10.90 12.16 -3.73
C ALA A 121 -12.38 12.02 -3.35
N MET A 122 -12.67 11.12 -2.43
CA MET A 122 -14.00 10.90 -1.90
C MET A 122 -13.94 10.69 -0.39
N THR A 123 -15.07 10.94 0.25
CA THR A 123 -15.23 10.67 1.67
C THR A 123 -16.29 9.62 1.90
N ARG A 124 -15.93 8.58 2.66
CA ARG A 124 -16.87 7.60 3.19
C ARG A 124 -17.06 7.84 4.68
N TRP A 125 -18.28 8.07 5.17
CA TRP A 125 -18.47 8.32 6.61
C TRP A 125 -18.74 7.07 7.42
N THR A 126 -19.26 6.02 6.80
CA THR A 126 -19.59 4.77 7.49
C THR A 126 -19.57 3.59 6.54
N HIS A 127 -19.38 2.41 7.11
CA HIS A 127 -19.56 1.11 6.44
C HIS A 127 -20.95 0.51 6.69
N ASP A 128 -21.75 1.14 7.56
CA ASP A 128 -23.05 0.63 7.99
C ASP A 128 -24.05 0.55 6.82
N PRO A 129 -24.47 -0.67 6.43
CA PRO A 129 -25.47 -0.85 5.38
C PRO A 129 -26.85 -0.32 5.77
N VAL A 130 -27.16 -0.15 7.06
CA VAL A 130 -28.42 0.45 7.56
C VAL A 130 -28.42 1.95 7.31
N ALA A 131 -27.30 2.62 7.55
CA ALA A 131 -27.16 4.06 7.30
C ALA A 131 -27.29 4.43 5.81
N ARG A 132 -27.01 3.48 4.89
CA ARG A 132 -27.12 3.65 3.43
C ARG A 132 -26.37 4.88 2.88
N VAL A 133 -25.30 5.27 3.56
CA VAL A 133 -24.43 6.38 3.15
C VAL A 133 -23.43 5.87 2.12
N TRP A 134 -23.41 6.52 0.96
CA TRP A 134 -22.43 6.23 -0.09
C TRP A 134 -21.28 7.25 -0.06
N PRO A 135 -20.08 6.88 -0.55
CA PRO A 135 -18.99 7.83 -0.69
C PRO A 135 -19.38 9.02 -1.57
N ARG A 136 -18.97 10.22 -1.17
CA ARG A 136 -19.20 11.44 -1.94
C ARG A 136 -17.87 11.95 -2.49
N VAL A 137 -17.83 12.16 -3.81
CA VAL A 137 -16.66 12.66 -4.54
C VAL A 137 -16.55 14.18 -4.40
N TRP A 138 -15.32 14.68 -4.33
CA TRP A 138 -15.01 16.10 -4.23
C TRP A 138 -13.63 16.43 -4.83
N PHE A 139 -13.43 17.71 -5.13
CA PHE A 139 -12.18 18.27 -5.64
C PHE A 139 -11.72 19.45 -4.79
N MET A 140 -10.41 19.57 -4.59
CA MET A 140 -9.76 20.76 -4.02
C MET A 140 -8.68 21.26 -4.98
N SER A 141 -8.38 22.55 -4.93
CA SER A 141 -7.31 23.13 -5.73
C SER A 141 -6.29 23.86 -4.87
N SER A 142 -5.05 23.91 -5.37
CA SER A 142 -3.93 24.62 -4.75
C SER A 142 -3.01 25.20 -5.82
N THR A 143 -2.35 26.31 -5.53
CA THR A 143 -1.30 26.87 -6.40
C THR A 143 0.11 26.43 -5.98
N ASP A 144 0.27 25.90 -4.76
CA ASP A 144 1.57 25.61 -4.15
C ASP A 144 1.66 24.20 -3.52
N MET A 145 0.60 23.39 -3.65
CA MET A 145 0.41 22.09 -3.00
C MET A 145 0.39 22.12 -1.46
N VAL A 146 0.36 23.29 -0.83
CA VAL A 146 0.34 23.46 0.63
C VAL A 146 -0.99 24.05 1.07
N ASN A 147 -1.43 25.10 0.39
CA ASN A 147 -2.67 25.81 0.68
C ASN A 147 -3.77 25.31 -0.25
N TRP A 148 -4.71 24.57 0.32
CA TRP A 148 -5.82 23.96 -0.42
C TRP A 148 -7.15 24.67 -0.15
N SER A 149 -7.94 24.82 -1.21
CA SER A 149 -9.30 25.36 -1.14
C SER A 149 -10.24 24.47 -0.31
N ASP A 150 -11.44 24.98 -0.04
CA ASP A 150 -12.57 24.16 0.38
C ASP A 150 -13.01 23.21 -0.77
N PRO A 151 -13.70 22.10 -0.46
CA PRO A 151 -14.09 21.12 -1.48
C PRO A 151 -15.18 21.66 -2.41
N VAL A 152 -15.04 21.38 -3.71
CA VAL A 152 -16.14 21.38 -4.66
C VAL A 152 -16.69 19.96 -4.75
N TRP A 153 -17.93 19.76 -4.30
CA TRP A 153 -18.57 18.45 -4.31
C TRP A 153 -19.07 18.08 -5.70
N ALA A 154 -18.76 16.85 -6.14
CA ALA A 154 -19.21 16.35 -7.43
C ALA A 154 -20.58 15.68 -7.34
N GLU A 155 -21.36 15.74 -8.42
CA GLU A 155 -22.65 15.03 -8.53
C GLU A 155 -22.49 13.52 -8.77
N PRO A 156 -21.58 13.04 -9.65
CA PRO A 156 -21.33 11.62 -9.79
C PRO A 156 -20.88 11.00 -8.47
N TRP A 157 -21.54 9.90 -8.10
CA TRP A 157 -21.21 9.11 -6.91
C TRP A 157 -20.45 7.86 -7.33
N GLY A 158 -19.55 7.42 -6.46
CA GLY A 158 -18.66 6.29 -6.73
C GLY A 158 -17.37 6.42 -5.93
N ILE A 159 -16.37 5.65 -6.31
CA ILE A 159 -15.06 5.62 -5.65
C ILE A 159 -13.94 5.86 -6.65
N ASP A 160 -12.77 6.19 -6.13
CA ASP A 160 -11.53 6.42 -6.82
C ASP A 160 -11.60 7.45 -7.96
N PRO A 161 -12.08 8.68 -7.67
CA PRO A 161 -12.26 9.68 -8.69
C PRO A 161 -10.92 10.19 -9.24
N GLU A 162 -10.87 10.44 -10.54
CA GLU A 162 -9.76 11.05 -11.26
C GLU A 162 -10.25 12.28 -12.03
N LEU A 163 -9.52 13.40 -11.93
CA LEU A 163 -9.67 14.52 -12.84
C LEU A 163 -8.61 14.44 -13.93
N PHE A 164 -9.04 14.08 -15.14
CA PHE A 164 -8.19 14.07 -16.33
C PHE A 164 -8.42 15.33 -17.15
N ASN A 165 -7.37 16.13 -17.39
CA ASN A 165 -7.45 17.25 -18.33
C ASN A 165 -6.95 16.80 -19.69
N ASP A 166 -7.85 16.77 -20.66
CA ASP A 166 -7.56 16.34 -22.02
C ASP A 166 -6.66 17.36 -22.73
N PRO A 167 -5.42 16.99 -23.10
CA PRO A 167 -4.50 17.90 -23.78
C PRO A 167 -4.93 18.27 -25.21
N VAL A 168 -5.86 17.52 -25.83
CA VAL A 168 -6.34 17.78 -27.19
C VAL A 168 -7.44 18.84 -27.19
N THR A 169 -8.44 18.71 -26.32
CA THR A 169 -9.60 19.61 -26.30
C THR A 169 -9.55 20.67 -25.20
N GLY A 170 -8.69 20.52 -24.20
CA GLY A 170 -8.65 21.36 -23.01
C GLY A 170 -9.79 21.11 -22.01
N LYS A 171 -10.69 20.16 -22.30
CA LYS A 171 -11.79 19.76 -21.42
C LYS A 171 -11.26 18.97 -20.22
N THR A 172 -12.06 18.93 -19.16
CA THR A 172 -11.74 18.16 -17.95
C THR A 172 -12.77 17.05 -17.81
N TYR A 173 -12.32 15.83 -17.56
CA TYR A 173 -13.15 14.65 -17.38
C TYR A 173 -13.01 14.14 -15.94
N LEU A 174 -14.12 13.72 -15.36
CA LEU A 174 -14.16 12.97 -14.11
C LEU A 174 -14.33 11.49 -14.46
N ASN A 175 -13.36 10.66 -14.11
CA ASN A 175 -13.45 9.20 -14.20
C ASN A 175 -13.53 8.62 -12.79
N LEU A 176 -14.32 7.57 -12.58
CA LEU A 176 -14.48 6.92 -11.28
C LEU A 176 -15.00 5.50 -11.44
N MET A 177 -14.86 4.68 -10.39
CA MET A 177 -15.62 3.43 -10.30
C MET A 177 -17.06 3.72 -9.86
N ALA A 178 -18.01 3.23 -10.65
CA ALA A 178 -19.42 3.37 -10.41
C ALA A 178 -20.21 2.24 -11.08
N PRO A 179 -21.47 1.99 -10.69
CA PRO A 179 -22.33 1.12 -11.47
C PRO A 179 -22.62 1.74 -12.85
N ASN A 180 -22.61 0.93 -13.89
CA ASN A 180 -22.88 1.34 -15.28
C ASN A 180 -24.26 2.03 -15.44
N ASN A 181 -25.27 1.58 -14.68
CA ASN A 181 -26.60 2.16 -14.60
C ASN A 181 -27.34 1.65 -13.35
N ASN A 182 -28.53 2.20 -13.06
CA ASN A 182 -29.34 1.82 -11.89
C ASN A 182 -30.16 0.53 -12.06
N LYS A 183 -30.18 -0.06 -13.25
CA LYS A 183 -30.93 -1.29 -13.56
C LYS A 183 -30.06 -2.53 -13.40
N ASP A 184 -28.96 -2.60 -14.14
CA ASP A 184 -28.06 -3.75 -14.21
C ASP A 184 -26.99 -3.68 -13.10
N ARG A 185 -26.62 -2.46 -12.67
CA ARG A 185 -25.66 -2.18 -11.60
C ARG A 185 -24.34 -2.95 -11.73
N LEU A 186 -23.86 -3.11 -12.96
CA LEU A 186 -22.55 -3.71 -13.23
C LEU A 186 -21.47 -2.72 -12.83
N TRP A 187 -20.54 -3.16 -11.97
CA TRP A 187 -19.47 -2.30 -11.48
C TRP A 187 -18.36 -2.19 -12.51
N GLY A 188 -17.99 -0.96 -12.84
CA GLY A 188 -16.89 -0.68 -13.75
C GLY A 188 -16.48 0.79 -13.68
N LEU A 189 -15.70 1.22 -14.67
CA LEU A 189 -15.28 2.59 -14.81
C LEU A 189 -16.32 3.38 -15.59
N SER A 190 -16.68 4.53 -15.05
CA SER A 190 -17.60 5.48 -15.68
C SER A 190 -17.00 6.88 -15.66
N GLY A 191 -17.53 7.77 -16.50
CA GLY A 191 -17.06 9.15 -16.49
C GLY A 191 -17.92 10.12 -17.28
N CYS A 192 -17.60 11.40 -17.15
CA CYS A 192 -18.20 12.50 -17.89
C CYS A 192 -17.23 13.67 -18.00
N GLU A 193 -17.45 14.56 -18.97
CA GLU A 193 -16.85 15.91 -18.87
C GLU A 193 -17.41 16.59 -17.61
N VAL A 194 -16.57 17.30 -16.85
CA VAL A 194 -16.95 17.85 -15.54
C VAL A 194 -16.60 19.34 -15.42
N SER A 195 -17.51 20.09 -14.80
CA SER A 195 -17.26 21.44 -14.33
C SER A 195 -16.59 21.39 -12.96
N VAL A 196 -15.29 21.70 -12.88
CA VAL A 196 -14.56 21.75 -11.60
C VAL A 196 -14.99 22.89 -10.67
N THR A 197 -15.81 23.83 -11.14
CA THR A 197 -16.38 24.91 -10.33
C THR A 197 -17.73 24.53 -9.70
N SER A 198 -18.52 23.68 -10.37
CA SER A 198 -19.85 23.29 -9.89
C SER A 198 -19.99 21.83 -9.49
N GLY A 199 -19.02 20.98 -9.84
CA GLY A 199 -19.06 19.54 -9.63
C GLY A 199 -19.98 18.76 -10.56
N LYS A 200 -20.62 19.42 -11.53
CA LYS A 200 -21.62 18.81 -12.42
C LYS A 200 -21.00 18.24 -13.69
N CYS A 201 -21.57 17.14 -14.18
CA CYS A 201 -21.28 16.66 -15.53
C CYS A 201 -21.76 17.67 -16.57
N ILE A 202 -20.94 17.89 -17.59
CA ILE A 202 -21.25 18.68 -18.79
C ILE A 202 -21.49 17.69 -19.92
N GLY A 203 -22.74 17.26 -20.10
CA GLY A 203 -23.10 16.24 -21.09
C GLY A 203 -23.25 14.84 -20.47
N PRO A 204 -23.13 13.77 -21.29
CA PRO A 204 -23.51 12.43 -20.86
C PRO A 204 -22.55 11.84 -19.84
N TYR A 205 -23.11 11.08 -18.89
CA TYR A 205 -22.38 10.17 -18.01
C TYR A 205 -22.37 8.78 -18.65
N VAL A 206 -21.17 8.24 -18.91
CA VAL A 206 -20.99 7.03 -19.72
C VAL A 206 -20.24 5.95 -18.95
N SER A 207 -20.56 4.69 -19.24
CA SER A 207 -19.75 3.54 -18.85
C SER A 207 -18.55 3.47 -19.78
N LEU A 208 -17.34 3.67 -19.25
CA LEU A 208 -16.09 3.73 -20.02
C LEU A 208 -15.56 2.32 -20.32
N TRP A 209 -15.43 1.51 -19.27
CA TRP A 209 -14.84 0.18 -19.37
C TRP A 209 -15.21 -0.69 -18.15
N ASN A 210 -15.54 -1.95 -18.40
CA ASN A 210 -15.98 -2.89 -17.36
C ASN A 210 -14.84 -3.78 -16.82
N GLY A 211 -13.58 -3.48 -17.18
CA GLY A 211 -12.42 -4.29 -16.80
C GLY A 211 -12.23 -5.54 -17.64
N THR A 212 -11.31 -6.39 -17.21
CA THR A 212 -10.93 -7.66 -17.87
C THR A 212 -11.51 -8.89 -17.16
N LEU A 213 -11.83 -8.77 -15.88
CA LEU A 213 -12.33 -9.90 -15.10
C LEU A 213 -13.82 -10.19 -15.36
N PRO A 214 -14.26 -11.45 -15.20
CA PRO A 214 -15.68 -11.79 -15.23
C PRO A 214 -16.46 -10.97 -14.20
N GLN A 215 -17.59 -10.41 -14.61
CA GLN A 215 -18.40 -9.54 -13.75
C GLN A 215 -18.85 -10.28 -12.49
N GLY A 216 -18.58 -9.67 -11.34
CA GLY A 216 -18.92 -10.22 -10.03
C GLY A 216 -18.36 -9.38 -8.88
N PRO A 217 -18.61 -9.78 -7.62
CA PRO A 217 -18.17 -9.03 -6.43
C PRO A 217 -16.65 -8.79 -6.34
N ASN A 218 -15.86 -9.66 -6.99
CA ASN A 218 -14.40 -9.67 -6.95
C ASN A 218 -13.74 -8.97 -8.15
N ALA A 219 -14.48 -8.60 -9.20
CA ALA A 219 -13.89 -7.97 -10.39
C ALA A 219 -13.41 -6.54 -10.09
N ARG A 220 -14.32 -5.73 -9.53
CA ARG A 220 -14.10 -4.37 -9.02
C ARG A 220 -13.06 -3.54 -9.83
N PRO A 221 -13.33 -3.22 -11.12
CA PRO A 221 -12.53 -2.24 -11.82
C PRO A 221 -12.60 -0.90 -11.12
N GLU A 222 -11.49 -0.47 -10.55
CA GLU A 222 -11.37 0.70 -9.68
C GLU A 222 -10.10 1.50 -9.98
N GLY A 223 -9.84 2.57 -9.20
CA GLY A 223 -8.61 3.33 -9.33
C GLY A 223 -8.28 3.96 -10.69
N PRO A 224 -9.24 4.43 -11.53
CA PRO A 224 -8.93 4.89 -12.89
C PRO A 224 -7.83 5.96 -12.92
N LYS A 225 -6.87 5.79 -13.84
CA LYS A 225 -5.84 6.79 -14.19
C LYS A 225 -5.69 6.86 -15.71
N THR A 226 -5.80 8.05 -16.27
CA THR A 226 -5.80 8.30 -17.70
C THR A 226 -4.49 8.93 -18.14
N VAL A 227 -3.83 8.29 -19.11
CA VAL A 227 -2.63 8.81 -19.76
C VAL A 227 -2.93 9.06 -21.22
N TYR A 228 -2.66 10.26 -21.72
CA TYR A 228 -2.70 10.54 -23.15
C TYR A 228 -1.31 10.37 -23.76
N LYS A 229 -1.17 9.46 -24.72
CA LYS A 229 0.11 9.20 -25.40
C LYS A 229 -0.14 8.77 -26.86
N ASP A 230 0.63 9.31 -27.79
CA ASP A 230 0.64 8.94 -29.22
C ASP A 230 -0.77 8.86 -29.85
N GLY A 231 -1.63 9.82 -29.51
CA GLY A 231 -3.00 9.90 -30.05
C GLY A 231 -3.96 8.86 -29.48
N TYR A 232 -3.66 8.28 -28.32
CA TYR A 232 -4.53 7.38 -27.57
C TYR A 232 -4.69 7.85 -26.12
N TYR A 233 -5.88 7.60 -25.57
CA TYR A 233 -6.18 7.72 -24.14
C TYR A 233 -6.07 6.33 -23.52
N TYR A 234 -5.07 6.07 -22.70
CA TYR A 234 -4.90 4.84 -21.93
C TYR A 234 -5.60 5.00 -20.60
N LEU A 235 -6.53 4.10 -20.28
CA LEU A 235 -7.23 4.02 -19.02
C LEU A 235 -6.64 2.86 -18.22
N ILE A 236 -5.83 3.21 -17.24
CA ILE A 236 -5.23 2.30 -16.26
C ILE A 236 -6.25 2.11 -15.14
N ALA A 237 -6.41 0.88 -14.66
CA ALA A 237 -7.35 0.51 -13.62
C ALA A 237 -6.73 -0.51 -12.68
N ALA A 238 -7.24 -0.57 -11.45
CA ALA A 238 -7.09 -1.71 -10.57
C ALA A 238 -8.25 -2.70 -10.80
N GLU A 239 -8.00 -3.99 -10.61
CA GLU A 239 -9.04 -5.03 -10.58
C GLU A 239 -8.73 -6.06 -9.50
N GLY A 240 -9.72 -6.86 -9.09
CA GLY A 240 -9.55 -7.93 -8.12
C GLY A 240 -9.82 -7.54 -6.66
N GLY A 241 -10.19 -6.27 -6.40
CA GLY A 241 -10.21 -5.68 -5.06
C GLY A 241 -8.80 -5.39 -4.53
N THR A 242 -8.66 -5.00 -3.26
CA THR A 242 -7.38 -4.51 -2.70
C THR A 242 -6.50 -5.55 -1.99
N ASP A 243 -6.87 -6.83 -2.02
CA ASP A 243 -6.18 -7.91 -1.31
C ASP A 243 -5.40 -8.83 -2.28
N GLU A 244 -5.47 -10.16 -2.11
CA GLU A 244 -4.61 -11.12 -2.83
C GLU A 244 -4.80 -11.10 -4.35
N LEU A 245 -6.01 -10.81 -4.82
CA LEU A 245 -6.36 -10.76 -6.24
C LEU A 245 -6.04 -9.41 -6.91
N HIS A 246 -5.52 -8.43 -6.18
CA HIS A 246 -5.29 -7.07 -6.66
C HIS A 246 -4.29 -7.06 -7.82
N ARG A 247 -4.65 -6.40 -8.91
CA ARG A 247 -3.84 -6.29 -10.14
C ARG A 247 -4.02 -4.94 -10.82
N VAL A 248 -3.08 -4.60 -11.70
CA VAL A 248 -3.17 -3.43 -12.59
C VAL A 248 -3.55 -3.89 -14.00
N THR A 249 -4.50 -3.21 -14.62
CA THR A 249 -4.92 -3.47 -16.01
C THR A 249 -5.01 -2.18 -16.81
N VAL A 250 -5.00 -2.30 -18.14
CA VAL A 250 -5.09 -1.18 -19.08
C VAL A 250 -6.06 -1.45 -20.21
N ALA A 251 -6.75 -0.40 -20.63
CA ALA A 251 -7.43 -0.31 -21.91
C ALA A 251 -7.04 1.01 -22.60
N ARG A 252 -7.30 1.17 -23.91
CA ARG A 252 -7.11 2.45 -24.59
C ARG A 252 -8.24 2.81 -25.53
N SER A 253 -8.36 4.08 -25.89
CA SER A 253 -9.31 4.58 -26.87
C SER A 253 -8.76 5.74 -27.68
N LYS A 254 -9.40 6.04 -28.81
CA LYS A 254 -9.19 7.29 -29.58
C LYS A 254 -10.00 8.47 -29.04
N SER A 255 -10.87 8.24 -28.05
CA SER A 255 -11.71 9.24 -27.41
C SER A 255 -11.63 9.09 -25.89
N PRO A 256 -11.63 10.19 -25.10
CA PRO A 256 -11.62 10.10 -23.64
C PRO A 256 -12.88 9.45 -23.07
N LEU A 257 -13.97 9.36 -23.85
CA LEU A 257 -15.22 8.70 -23.47
C LEU A 257 -15.40 7.32 -24.11
N GLY A 258 -14.34 6.77 -24.71
CA GLY A 258 -14.37 5.44 -25.31
C GLY A 258 -14.98 5.39 -26.72
N PRO A 259 -15.28 4.18 -27.23
CA PRO A 259 -15.13 2.90 -26.53
C PRO A 259 -13.66 2.53 -26.28
N TYR A 260 -13.39 1.85 -25.17
CA TYR A 260 -12.05 1.40 -24.79
C TYR A 260 -11.81 -0.06 -25.21
N GLU A 261 -10.66 -0.32 -25.85
CA GLU A 261 -10.16 -1.66 -26.15
C GLU A 261 -9.17 -2.11 -25.07
N ALA A 262 -9.32 -3.32 -24.53
CA ALA A 262 -8.39 -3.84 -23.52
C ALA A 262 -7.00 -4.08 -24.12
N GLY A 263 -5.97 -3.83 -23.31
CA GLY A 263 -4.58 -4.19 -23.66
C GLY A 263 -4.41 -5.70 -23.86
N PRO A 264 -3.54 -6.12 -24.79
CA PRO A 264 -3.36 -7.52 -25.16
C PRO A 264 -2.76 -8.37 -24.02
N ASP A 265 -1.88 -7.77 -23.22
CA ASP A 265 -1.09 -8.45 -22.17
C ASP A 265 -1.55 -8.09 -20.76
N ASN A 266 -2.86 -7.88 -20.57
CA ASN A 266 -3.42 -7.71 -19.23
C ASN A 266 -3.27 -8.99 -18.38
N PRO A 267 -3.03 -8.87 -17.05
CA PRO A 267 -2.77 -7.64 -16.31
C PRO A 267 -1.33 -7.12 -16.49
N LEU A 268 -1.14 -5.80 -16.37
CA LEU A 268 0.19 -5.15 -16.41
C LEU A 268 1.06 -5.52 -15.20
N LEU A 269 0.44 -5.74 -14.04
CA LEU A 269 1.12 -6.11 -12.81
C LEU A 269 0.17 -6.95 -11.94
N PHE A 270 0.60 -8.16 -11.56
CA PHE A 270 -0.14 -9.04 -10.66
C PHE A 270 0.81 -10.04 -9.98
N ASN A 271 1.38 -9.69 -8.82
CA ASN A 271 2.27 -10.61 -8.09
C ASN A 271 1.53 -11.89 -7.64
N GLY A 272 0.22 -11.83 -7.42
CA GLY A 272 -0.55 -13.00 -6.98
C GLY A 272 -0.56 -14.17 -7.98
N GLN A 273 -0.19 -13.95 -9.26
CA GLN A 273 -0.05 -15.05 -10.23
C GLN A 273 1.10 -16.01 -9.90
N TYR A 274 2.05 -15.59 -9.06
CA TYR A 274 3.18 -16.41 -8.61
C TYR A 274 2.88 -17.15 -7.29
N GLY A 275 1.66 -17.03 -6.76
CA GLY A 275 1.21 -17.62 -5.49
C GLY A 275 1.22 -16.62 -4.33
N PHE A 276 0.14 -16.60 -3.55
CA PHE A 276 -0.08 -15.62 -2.47
C PHE A 276 0.86 -15.77 -1.27
N THR A 277 1.45 -16.95 -1.11
CA THR A 277 2.43 -17.28 -0.06
C THR A 277 3.86 -17.34 -0.55
N ASN A 278 4.08 -17.23 -1.87
CA ASN A 278 5.39 -17.45 -2.48
C ASN A 278 6.22 -16.17 -2.56
N LEU A 279 5.58 -15.00 -2.63
CA LEU A 279 6.26 -13.71 -2.67
C LEU A 279 5.93 -12.88 -1.43
N THR A 280 6.95 -12.19 -0.90
CA THR A 280 6.77 -11.20 0.18
C THR A 280 5.90 -10.03 -0.28
N VAL A 281 6.07 -9.59 -1.53
CA VAL A 281 5.30 -8.47 -2.10
C VAL A 281 4.02 -9.03 -2.70
N GLN A 282 2.87 -8.60 -2.17
CA GLN A 282 1.54 -9.02 -2.61
C GLN A 282 0.61 -7.81 -2.81
N SER A 283 -0.61 -8.06 -3.28
CA SER A 283 -1.66 -7.03 -3.44
C SER A 283 -1.26 -5.86 -4.35
N THR A 284 -0.52 -6.14 -5.43
CA THR A 284 0.03 -5.15 -6.36
C THR A 284 -1.05 -4.55 -7.25
N GLY A 285 -1.45 -3.30 -7.00
CA GLY A 285 -2.48 -2.64 -7.81
C GLY A 285 -2.62 -1.13 -7.55
N HIS A 286 -3.68 -0.53 -8.09
CA HIS A 286 -3.98 0.90 -7.95
C HIS A 286 -2.85 1.81 -8.47
N ALA A 287 -2.41 1.57 -9.71
CA ALA A 287 -1.22 2.22 -10.26
C ALA A 287 -1.49 3.59 -10.89
N THR A 288 -0.54 4.51 -10.75
CA THR A 288 -0.48 5.81 -11.45
C THR A 288 0.84 5.91 -12.21
N LEU A 289 0.79 6.21 -13.51
CA LEU A 289 1.96 6.32 -14.37
C LEU A 289 2.51 7.74 -14.34
N VAL A 290 3.83 7.88 -14.43
CA VAL A 290 4.52 9.16 -14.56
C VAL A 290 5.69 9.06 -15.53
N GLU A 291 5.85 10.08 -16.36
CA GLU A 291 7.02 10.27 -17.22
C GLU A 291 8.00 11.23 -16.53
N THR A 292 9.28 10.87 -16.49
CA THR A 292 10.35 11.71 -15.96
C THR A 292 10.70 12.86 -16.91
N ALA A 293 11.50 13.81 -16.45
CA ALA A 293 12.00 14.88 -17.33
C ALA A 293 12.89 14.35 -18.48
N GLU A 294 13.50 13.19 -18.27
CA GLU A 294 14.36 12.48 -19.21
C GLU A 294 13.59 11.53 -20.15
N GLY A 295 12.26 11.42 -20.01
CA GLY A 295 11.40 10.57 -20.83
C GLY A 295 11.37 9.09 -20.40
N GLU A 296 11.94 8.75 -19.25
CA GLU A 296 11.71 7.43 -18.65
C GLU A 296 10.30 7.36 -18.05
N TRP A 297 9.69 6.18 -18.07
CA TRP A 297 8.38 5.99 -17.46
C TRP A 297 8.48 5.12 -16.21
N TYR A 298 7.74 5.51 -15.18
CA TYR A 298 7.55 4.76 -13.94
C TYR A 298 6.07 4.67 -13.62
N ALA A 299 5.72 3.77 -12.71
CA ALA A 299 4.39 3.71 -12.13
C ALA A 299 4.50 3.53 -10.61
N SER A 300 3.80 4.39 -9.87
CA SER A 300 3.56 4.19 -8.44
C SER A 300 2.34 3.30 -8.25
N TYR A 301 2.35 2.42 -7.25
CA TYR A 301 1.24 1.51 -6.96
C TYR A 301 1.30 1.08 -5.49
N LEU A 302 0.18 0.59 -4.96
CA LEU A 302 0.14 0.06 -3.60
C LEU A 302 0.50 -1.43 -3.58
N THR A 303 1.10 -1.88 -2.48
CA THR A 303 1.34 -3.30 -2.19
C THR A 303 1.19 -3.57 -0.71
N ARG A 304 1.21 -4.84 -0.32
CA ARG A 304 1.42 -5.29 1.06
C ARG A 304 2.71 -6.10 1.13
N ARG A 305 3.47 -5.95 2.21
CA ARG A 305 4.53 -6.90 2.57
C ARG A 305 3.94 -8.00 3.46
N ASN A 306 3.70 -9.16 2.85
CA ASN A 306 3.12 -10.34 3.47
C ASN A 306 4.21 -11.14 4.20
N ILE A 307 4.13 -11.17 5.53
CA ILE A 307 4.99 -11.94 6.43
C ILE A 307 4.14 -13.02 7.07
N ASN A 308 4.33 -14.27 6.65
CA ASN A 308 3.61 -15.43 7.18
C ASN A 308 2.07 -15.24 7.22
N GLY A 309 1.50 -14.74 6.12
CA GLY A 309 0.06 -14.50 5.99
C GLY A 309 -0.44 -13.23 6.69
N SER A 310 0.43 -12.28 7.02
CA SER A 310 0.09 -11.02 7.71
C SER A 310 0.82 -9.82 7.11
N SER A 311 0.21 -8.64 7.15
CA SER A 311 0.82 -7.38 6.66
C SER A 311 0.60 -6.23 7.64
N PRO A 312 1.32 -6.21 8.78
CA PRO A 312 1.03 -5.27 9.86
C PRO A 312 1.32 -3.80 9.50
N LEU A 313 2.12 -3.54 8.47
CA LEU A 313 2.35 -2.19 7.96
C LEU A 313 1.20 -1.67 7.10
N GLY A 314 0.21 -2.51 6.77
CA GLY A 314 -0.86 -2.18 5.86
C GLY A 314 -0.39 -2.11 4.41
N ARG A 315 -1.00 -1.22 3.62
CA ARG A 315 -0.69 -1.01 2.20
C ARG A 315 0.35 0.10 2.05
N GLU A 316 1.49 -0.19 1.43
CA GLU A 316 2.65 0.69 1.27
C GLU A 316 2.80 1.16 -0.19
N SER A 317 3.51 2.27 -0.44
CA SER A 317 3.75 2.77 -1.79
C SER A 317 5.00 2.17 -2.41
N PHE A 318 4.85 1.59 -3.59
CA PHE A 318 5.92 1.03 -4.41
C PHE A 318 6.03 1.77 -5.75
N LEU A 319 7.14 1.55 -6.44
CA LEU A 319 7.46 2.07 -7.76
C LEU A 319 8.00 0.95 -8.66
N THR A 320 7.76 1.01 -9.96
CA THR A 320 8.47 0.17 -10.94
C THR A 320 8.66 0.91 -12.25
N LYS A 321 9.64 0.48 -13.04
CA LYS A 321 9.84 0.99 -14.40
C LYS A 321 8.69 0.53 -15.32
N VAL A 322 8.35 1.41 -16.25
CA VAL A 322 7.40 1.14 -17.33
C VAL A 322 8.13 1.31 -18.65
N LYS A 323 7.97 0.34 -19.55
CA LYS A 323 8.43 0.42 -20.93
C LYS A 323 7.24 0.44 -21.86
N TRP A 324 7.34 1.17 -22.96
CA TRP A 324 6.32 1.15 -24.00
C TRP A 324 6.80 0.24 -25.14
N VAL A 325 6.05 -0.83 -25.40
CA VAL A 325 6.33 -1.82 -26.46
C VAL A 325 5.09 -1.90 -27.34
N ASP A 326 5.23 -1.71 -28.65
CA ASP A 326 4.12 -1.73 -29.63
C ASP A 326 2.91 -0.86 -29.23
N GLY A 327 3.20 0.27 -28.57
CA GLY A 327 2.18 1.21 -28.10
C GLY A 327 1.44 0.77 -26.84
N TRP A 328 1.94 -0.20 -26.07
CA TRP A 328 1.37 -0.61 -24.78
C TRP A 328 2.40 -0.51 -23.65
N PRO A 329 1.98 -0.12 -22.43
CA PRO A 329 2.87 -0.10 -21.28
C PRO A 329 3.13 -1.52 -20.77
N VAL A 330 4.37 -1.80 -20.38
CA VAL A 330 4.80 -3.04 -19.73
C VAL A 330 5.48 -2.65 -18.42
N MET A 331 4.92 -3.09 -17.29
CA MET A 331 5.46 -2.80 -15.95
C MET A 331 6.48 -3.86 -15.56
N ASN A 332 7.60 -3.44 -14.96
CA ASN A 332 8.62 -4.34 -14.40
C ASN A 332 9.13 -5.43 -15.38
N ASN A 333 9.19 -5.12 -16.68
CA ASN A 333 9.52 -6.09 -17.74
C ASN A 333 8.61 -7.34 -17.78
N GLY A 334 7.39 -7.27 -17.22
CA GLY A 334 6.46 -8.40 -17.12
C GLY A 334 6.78 -9.40 -16.01
N GLY A 335 7.81 -9.15 -15.20
CA GLY A 335 8.19 -10.00 -14.07
C GLY A 335 7.56 -9.60 -12.73
N PRO A 336 7.66 -10.46 -11.71
CA PRO A 336 7.20 -10.14 -10.36
C PRO A 336 7.99 -8.98 -9.76
N VAL A 337 7.36 -8.20 -8.89
CA VAL A 337 8.05 -7.21 -8.08
C VAL A 337 8.61 -7.90 -6.83
N LEU A 338 9.92 -7.85 -6.65
CA LEU A 338 10.63 -8.51 -5.55
C LEU A 338 11.17 -7.46 -4.56
N LEU A 339 11.24 -7.81 -3.27
CA LEU A 339 11.74 -6.89 -2.24
C LEU A 339 13.28 -6.82 -2.24
N SER A 340 13.94 -7.88 -2.72
CA SER A 340 15.39 -7.99 -2.84
C SER A 340 15.96 -7.18 -4.02
N GLU A 341 15.12 -6.65 -4.90
CA GLU A 341 15.53 -5.92 -6.11
C GLU A 341 15.41 -4.40 -5.98
N GLN A 342 16.35 -3.71 -6.62
CA GLN A 342 16.31 -2.26 -6.82
C GLN A 342 15.51 -1.91 -8.07
N VAL A 343 14.78 -0.81 -8.02
CA VAL A 343 14.01 -0.34 -9.18
C VAL A 343 14.94 0.33 -10.21
N ALA A 344 15.81 1.24 -9.77
CA ALA A 344 16.81 1.94 -10.61
C ALA A 344 17.79 2.79 -9.78
N PRO A 345 19.02 3.07 -10.25
CA PRO A 345 19.80 2.16 -11.11
C PRO A 345 20.00 0.82 -10.38
N ALA A 346 20.18 -0.27 -11.12
CA ALA A 346 20.54 -1.54 -10.52
C ALA A 346 21.94 -1.43 -9.92
N SER A 347 22.03 -1.32 -8.60
CA SER A 347 23.29 -1.43 -7.84
C SER A 347 23.27 -2.70 -6.97
N SER A 348 24.44 -3.17 -6.56
CA SER A 348 24.62 -4.39 -5.76
C SER A 348 24.73 -4.14 -4.25
N GLY A 349 24.50 -2.90 -3.79
CA GLY A 349 24.60 -2.55 -2.37
C GLY A 349 23.41 -3.11 -1.56
N PRO A 350 23.59 -3.40 -0.26
CA PRO A 350 22.49 -3.76 0.63
C PRO A 350 21.50 -2.60 0.76
N ARG A 351 20.25 -2.92 1.08
CA ARG A 351 19.23 -1.91 1.42
C ARG A 351 19.68 -1.13 2.66
N PRO A 352 19.66 0.21 2.64
CA PRO A 352 20.05 1.00 3.81
C PRO A 352 19.01 0.89 4.92
N VAL A 353 19.47 0.72 6.16
CA VAL A 353 18.64 0.91 7.36
C VAL A 353 18.48 2.42 7.61
N PRO A 354 17.24 2.92 7.80
CA PRO A 354 17.04 4.32 8.13
C PRO A 354 17.75 4.74 9.42
N ALA A 355 18.22 5.99 9.46
CA ALA A 355 18.75 6.56 10.70
C ALA A 355 17.65 6.64 11.78
N PRO A 356 18.01 6.55 13.07
CA PRO A 356 17.05 6.77 14.14
C PRO A 356 16.36 8.14 14.02
N TRP A 357 15.06 8.17 14.33
CA TRP A 357 14.27 9.40 14.36
C TRP A 357 13.96 9.79 15.80
N VAL A 358 14.04 11.09 16.11
CA VAL A 358 13.85 11.63 17.45
C VAL A 358 12.97 12.88 17.37
N ASP A 359 12.00 12.97 18.28
CA ASP A 359 11.24 14.19 18.55
C ASP A 359 11.32 14.48 20.04
N ASP A 360 11.98 15.57 20.39
CA ASP A 360 12.13 16.09 21.75
C ASP A 360 11.12 17.20 22.06
N PHE A 361 10.16 17.43 21.15
CA PHE A 361 9.13 18.44 21.25
C PHE A 361 9.69 19.87 21.51
N SER A 362 10.93 20.13 21.08
CA SER A 362 11.58 21.44 21.21
C SER A 362 10.96 22.52 20.33
N ASN A 363 10.32 22.12 19.23
CA ASN A 363 9.60 23.01 18.33
C ASN A 363 8.28 23.49 18.93
N SER A 364 7.86 24.71 18.60
CA SER A 364 6.56 25.25 19.04
C SER A 364 5.35 24.62 18.35
N LYS A 365 5.58 23.81 17.31
CA LYS A 365 4.56 23.08 16.55
C LYS A 365 4.93 21.61 16.48
N LEU A 366 3.90 20.76 16.40
CA LEU A 366 4.06 19.33 16.26
C LEU A 366 4.69 19.00 14.90
N HIS A 367 5.59 18.01 14.86
CA HIS A 367 6.16 17.54 13.62
C HIS A 367 5.04 17.05 12.66
N PRO A 368 5.08 17.36 11.35
CA PRO A 368 3.96 17.10 10.43
C PRO A 368 3.61 15.62 10.26
N GLU A 369 4.51 14.71 10.61
CA GLU A 369 4.25 13.26 10.56
C GLU A 369 3.42 12.73 11.73
N TRP A 370 3.06 13.56 12.71
CA TRP A 370 2.08 13.19 13.72
C TRP A 370 0.65 13.40 13.22
N TYR A 371 -0.19 12.44 13.53
CA TYR A 371 -1.61 12.43 13.21
C TYR A 371 -2.46 12.38 14.47
N GLN A 372 -3.72 12.74 14.33
CA GLN A 372 -4.79 12.56 15.30
C GLN A 372 -5.91 11.77 14.63
N LEU A 373 -6.77 11.14 15.42
CA LEU A 373 -7.95 10.46 14.91
C LEU A 373 -9.10 11.46 14.72
N ARG A 374 -9.75 11.43 13.56
CA ARG A 374 -10.98 12.16 13.22
C ARG A 374 -10.83 13.67 13.26
N THR A 375 -11.93 14.39 13.05
CA THR A 375 -11.94 15.86 13.04
C THR A 375 -11.82 16.40 14.45
N GLN A 376 -10.71 17.09 14.74
CA GLN A 376 -10.49 17.75 16.02
C GLN A 376 -11.48 18.91 16.18
N TYR A 377 -12.24 18.91 17.28
CA TYR A 377 -13.14 19.99 17.68
C TYR A 377 -12.80 20.55 19.06
N THR A 378 -11.79 19.98 19.72
CA THR A 378 -11.23 20.43 20.99
C THR A 378 -9.72 20.29 20.94
N GLU A 379 -9.00 21.12 21.70
CA GLU A 379 -7.55 21.00 21.84
C GLU A 379 -7.23 19.86 22.81
N THR A 380 -6.54 18.82 22.34
CA THR A 380 -6.25 17.62 23.14
C THR A 380 -4.80 17.51 23.61
N TYR A 381 -3.92 18.43 23.19
CA TYR A 381 -2.53 18.49 23.62
C TYR A 381 -1.98 19.91 23.50
N LYS A 382 -0.82 20.15 24.12
CA LYS A 382 -0.02 21.36 23.99
C LYS A 382 1.45 20.96 23.90
N ILE A 383 2.22 21.69 23.08
CA ILE A 383 3.68 21.64 23.13
C ILE A 383 4.17 22.90 23.83
N PHE A 384 4.99 22.74 24.86
CA PHE A 384 5.61 23.87 25.55
C PHE A 384 6.92 23.46 26.21
N ASN A 385 7.92 24.35 26.15
CA ASN A 385 9.22 24.18 26.81
C ASN A 385 9.89 22.81 26.56
N GLY A 386 9.87 22.31 25.32
CA GLY A 386 10.50 21.03 24.98
C GLY A 386 9.75 19.81 25.49
N ARG A 387 8.41 19.87 25.54
CA ARG A 387 7.56 18.82 26.10
C ARG A 387 6.23 18.76 25.39
N LEU A 388 5.71 17.55 25.25
CA LEU A 388 4.32 17.28 24.90
C LEU A 388 3.52 17.09 26.19
N VAL A 389 2.42 17.83 26.35
CA VAL A 389 1.47 17.67 27.47
C VAL A 389 0.08 17.46 26.89
N PHE A 390 -0.59 16.39 27.33
CA PHE A 390 -1.95 16.11 26.91
C PHE A 390 -2.96 16.93 27.72
N ARG A 391 -4.12 17.17 27.10
CA ARG A 391 -5.35 17.58 27.77
C ARG A 391 -6.31 16.39 27.70
N PRO A 392 -6.23 15.45 28.65
CA PRO A 392 -6.96 14.21 28.56
C PRO A 392 -8.47 14.45 28.66
N ASN A 393 -9.24 13.58 28.04
CA ASN A 393 -10.69 13.60 28.08
C ASN A 393 -11.24 12.20 28.39
N VAL A 394 -12.57 12.06 28.35
CA VAL A 394 -13.27 10.81 28.64
C VAL A 394 -12.98 9.69 27.63
N PHE A 395 -12.42 10.01 26.46
CA PHE A 395 -12.25 9.07 25.36
C PHE A 395 -10.88 8.39 25.41
N SER A 396 -10.88 7.08 25.24
CA SER A 396 -9.73 6.24 25.01
C SER A 396 -9.52 6.01 23.50
N LEU A 397 -8.53 5.18 23.15
CA LEU A 397 -8.33 4.76 21.76
C LEU A 397 -9.45 3.86 21.22
N SER A 398 -10.33 3.33 22.09
CA SER A 398 -11.43 2.45 21.69
C SER A 398 -12.72 3.19 21.28
N GLU A 399 -12.82 4.51 21.49
CA GLU A 399 -14.00 5.28 21.13
C GLU A 399 -13.89 5.92 19.74
N ARG A 400 -15.02 6.02 19.03
CA ARG A 400 -15.11 6.70 17.74
C ARG A 400 -15.19 8.22 17.83
N ASP A 401 -14.34 8.79 18.66
CA ASP A 401 -14.31 10.22 18.93
C ASP A 401 -12.88 10.78 18.75
N THR A 402 -12.58 11.94 19.34
CA THR A 402 -11.26 12.58 19.35
C THR A 402 -10.57 12.34 20.71
N PRO A 403 -9.90 11.19 20.92
CA PRO A 403 -9.12 10.96 22.13
C PRO A 403 -7.93 11.92 22.19
N ALA A 404 -7.42 12.16 23.39
CA ALA A 404 -6.15 12.84 23.56
C ALA A 404 -5.00 11.90 23.20
N ALA A 405 -4.75 11.80 21.89
CA ALA A 405 -3.76 10.93 21.29
C ALA A 405 -3.08 11.57 20.08
N LEU A 406 -1.81 11.22 19.90
CA LEU A 406 -0.99 11.53 18.72
C LEU A 406 -0.44 10.23 18.15
N LEU A 407 -0.56 10.03 16.84
CA LEU A 407 -0.23 8.78 16.17
C LEU A 407 0.84 8.99 15.10
N ARG A 408 1.74 8.03 14.96
CA ARG A 408 2.71 7.94 13.86
C ARG A 408 2.60 6.59 13.19
N LYS A 409 2.67 6.58 11.86
CA LYS A 409 2.63 5.33 11.08
C LYS A 409 3.87 4.49 11.41
N GLN A 410 3.71 3.18 11.61
CA GLN A 410 4.86 2.29 11.67
C GLN A 410 5.50 2.20 10.29
N LYS A 411 6.82 2.43 10.20
CA LYS A 411 7.56 2.47 8.92
C LYS A 411 8.44 1.25 8.67
N SER A 412 8.60 0.36 9.65
CA SER A 412 9.43 -0.84 9.50
C SER A 412 8.86 -2.00 10.30
N LEU A 413 9.03 -3.20 9.77
CA LEU A 413 8.72 -4.47 10.45
C LEU A 413 9.68 -4.74 11.60
N ASN A 414 10.89 -4.16 11.58
CA ASN A 414 11.91 -4.35 12.60
C ASN A 414 12.37 -3.00 13.17
N MET A 415 11.68 -2.54 14.22
CA MET A 415 11.98 -1.26 14.87
C MET A 415 11.63 -1.26 16.35
N THR A 416 12.09 -0.25 17.07
CA THR A 416 11.67 0.05 18.44
C THR A 416 11.12 1.48 18.47
N PHE A 417 9.87 1.62 18.93
CA PHE A 417 9.27 2.91 19.26
C PHE A 417 9.37 3.11 20.78
N SER A 418 9.99 4.19 21.22
CA SER A 418 10.21 4.50 22.63
C SER A 418 9.71 5.90 22.97
N ALA A 419 9.08 6.09 24.12
CA ALA A 419 8.62 7.39 24.58
C ALA A 419 8.92 7.59 26.07
N GLU A 420 9.63 8.67 26.40
CA GLU A 420 9.95 9.05 27.78
C GLU A 420 8.78 9.83 28.38
N LEU A 421 8.19 9.29 29.45
CA LEU A 421 7.11 9.94 30.17
C LEU A 421 7.57 11.23 30.86
N LEU A 422 6.71 12.23 30.82
CA LEU A 422 6.87 13.45 31.60
C LEU A 422 6.72 13.15 33.09
N GLY A 423 7.75 13.48 33.88
CA GLY A 423 7.66 13.44 35.35
C GLY A 423 6.69 14.50 35.89
N PHE A 424 5.99 14.18 36.97
CA PHE A 424 4.96 15.04 37.57
C PHE A 424 4.85 14.85 39.09
N LYS A 425 4.15 15.79 39.75
CA LYS A 425 3.74 15.68 41.17
C LYS A 425 2.22 15.54 41.24
N GLY A 426 1.73 14.68 42.10
CA GLY A 426 0.33 14.30 42.21
C GLY A 426 0.13 12.80 42.02
N SER A 427 -1.13 12.36 42.13
CA SER A 427 -1.51 10.96 41.94
C SER A 427 -2.41 10.81 40.71
N LEU A 428 -2.45 9.61 40.15
CA LEU A 428 -3.39 9.23 39.11
C LEU A 428 -4.43 8.28 39.72
N GLY A 429 -5.70 8.47 39.36
CA GLY A 429 -6.73 7.50 39.63
C GLY A 429 -6.58 6.25 38.75
N PRO A 430 -7.28 5.15 39.08
CA PRO A 430 -7.19 3.92 38.30
C PRO A 430 -7.64 4.10 36.84
N ARG A 431 -8.54 5.03 36.55
CA ARG A 431 -8.99 5.31 35.18
C ARG A 431 -8.14 6.34 34.43
N ASN A 432 -7.22 7.02 35.14
CA ASN A 432 -6.38 8.04 34.54
C ASN A 432 -5.12 7.38 33.98
N ARG A 433 -5.06 7.26 32.66
CA ARG A 433 -4.02 6.53 31.96
C ARG A 433 -3.20 7.49 31.10
N VAL A 434 -1.89 7.30 31.08
CA VAL A 434 -0.97 7.89 30.10
C VAL A 434 -0.05 6.79 29.58
N GLY A 435 0.17 6.72 28.27
CA GLY A 435 0.93 5.61 27.71
C GLY A 435 1.15 5.67 26.22
N ILE A 436 1.69 4.57 25.70
CA ILE A 436 1.88 4.35 24.27
C ILE A 436 1.14 3.10 23.81
N SER A 437 0.76 3.06 22.54
CA SER A 437 0.04 1.92 21.96
C SER A 437 0.58 1.51 20.60
N ALA A 438 0.56 0.21 20.29
CA ALA A 438 0.54 -0.27 18.91
C ALA A 438 -0.94 -0.35 18.46
N TYR A 439 -1.36 0.62 17.64
CA TYR A 439 -2.74 0.89 17.28
C TYR A 439 -3.02 0.53 15.82
N LEU A 440 -3.98 -0.38 15.60
CA LEU A 440 -4.54 -0.67 14.27
C LEU A 440 -5.92 -0.02 14.10
N SER A 441 -6.78 -0.14 15.10
CA SER A 441 -8.17 0.34 15.08
C SER A 441 -8.71 0.50 16.50
N GLU A 442 -9.91 1.05 16.63
CA GLU A 442 -10.63 1.15 17.90
C GLU A 442 -10.92 -0.22 18.56
N PHE A 443 -10.84 -1.31 17.79
CA PHE A 443 -11.04 -2.67 18.29
C PHE A 443 -9.75 -3.40 18.63
N GLN A 444 -8.61 -2.88 18.16
CA GLN A 444 -7.36 -3.62 18.11
C GLN A 444 -6.18 -2.68 18.29
N HIS A 445 -5.76 -2.56 19.54
CA HIS A 445 -4.61 -1.79 19.96
C HIS A 445 -3.98 -2.43 21.21
N GLN A 446 -2.67 -2.25 21.39
CA GLN A 446 -1.87 -2.91 22.43
C GLN A 446 -1.16 -1.84 23.25
N ASP A 447 -1.66 -1.60 24.45
CA ASP A 447 -1.31 -0.45 25.27
C ASP A 447 -0.29 -0.84 26.34
N ILE A 448 0.66 0.06 26.59
CA ILE A 448 1.51 0.05 27.79
C ILE A 448 1.58 1.45 28.35
N GLY A 449 1.50 1.60 29.67
CA GLY A 449 1.52 2.92 30.27
C GLY A 449 1.51 2.93 31.79
N LEU A 450 1.18 4.09 32.32
CA LEU A 450 1.08 4.40 33.73
C LEU A 450 -0.36 4.82 34.09
N ARG A 451 -0.83 4.38 35.26
CA ARG A 451 -2.12 4.75 35.85
C ARG A 451 -2.08 4.62 37.36
N GLY A 452 -3.15 5.02 38.07
CA GLY A 452 -3.38 4.55 39.42
C GLY A 452 -3.58 3.03 39.47
N CYS A 453 -3.08 2.38 40.50
CA CYS A 453 -3.29 0.94 40.69
C CYS A 453 -4.78 0.62 40.88
N VAL A 454 -5.26 -0.49 40.28
CA VAL A 454 -6.68 -0.89 40.37
C VAL A 454 -7.05 -1.36 41.78
N ASN A 455 -6.20 -2.23 42.35
CA ASN A 455 -6.47 -2.99 43.59
C ASN A 455 -5.41 -2.72 44.66
N ALA A 456 -4.68 -1.60 44.54
CA ALA A 456 -3.63 -1.19 45.46
C ALA A 456 -3.53 0.33 45.50
N THR A 457 -2.84 0.87 46.50
CA THR A 457 -2.52 2.30 46.57
C THR A 457 -1.28 2.60 45.73
N GLY A 458 -1.25 3.76 45.09
CA GLY A 458 -0.11 4.25 44.33
C GLY A 458 -0.27 4.09 42.83
N MET A 459 0.84 4.25 42.10
CA MET A 459 0.84 4.14 40.65
C MET A 459 1.28 2.77 40.18
N CYS A 460 0.73 2.32 39.06
CA CYS A 460 1.03 1.04 38.44
C CYS A 460 1.42 1.26 36.98
N LEU A 461 2.46 0.55 36.55
CA LEU A 461 2.64 0.23 35.13
C LEU A 461 1.57 -0.78 34.74
N TYR A 462 1.04 -0.67 33.53
CA TYR A 462 0.04 -1.60 33.01
C TYR A 462 0.28 -1.94 31.55
N THR A 463 -0.25 -3.08 31.12
CA THR A 463 -0.50 -3.38 29.71
C THR A 463 -1.93 -3.83 29.49
N GLU A 464 -2.48 -3.50 28.33
CA GLU A 464 -3.77 -3.96 27.84
C GLU A 464 -3.63 -4.40 26.38
N THR A 465 -3.78 -5.69 26.13
CA THR A 465 -3.67 -6.24 24.78
C THR A 465 -5.03 -6.70 24.26
N ARG A 466 -5.51 -6.09 23.18
CA ARG A 466 -6.84 -6.34 22.61
C ARG A 466 -6.73 -7.15 21.34
N ARG A 467 -7.36 -8.32 21.31
CA ARG A 467 -7.33 -9.27 20.17
C ARG A 467 -8.73 -9.80 19.93
N ASN A 468 -9.40 -9.27 18.89
CA ASN A 468 -10.74 -9.72 18.48
C ASN A 468 -11.75 -9.78 19.66
N GLY A 469 -11.81 -8.71 20.46
CA GLY A 469 -12.68 -8.63 21.63
C GLY A 469 -12.12 -9.25 22.92
N THR A 470 -11.06 -10.05 22.87
CA THR A 470 -10.35 -10.54 24.06
C THR A 470 -9.38 -9.49 24.57
N LEU A 471 -9.37 -9.27 25.89
CA LEU A 471 -8.47 -8.35 26.59
C LEU A 471 -7.59 -9.14 27.56
N ASP A 472 -6.26 -9.12 27.34
CA ASP A 472 -5.32 -9.55 28.38
C ASP A 472 -4.79 -8.31 29.10
N TYR A 473 -4.78 -8.38 30.43
CA TYR A 473 -4.37 -7.31 31.30
C TYR A 473 -3.21 -7.73 32.18
N TRP A 474 -2.22 -6.85 32.33
CA TRP A 474 -1.14 -6.98 33.30
C TRP A 474 -0.91 -5.63 33.98
N GLN A 475 -0.50 -5.66 35.24
CA GLN A 475 0.00 -4.46 35.94
C GLN A 475 1.05 -4.84 36.99
N THR A 476 1.91 -3.88 37.33
CA THR A 476 2.81 -3.97 38.48
C THR A 476 2.87 -2.63 39.23
N PRO A 477 2.82 -2.63 40.57
CA PRO A 477 2.98 -1.41 41.35
C PRO A 477 4.35 -0.77 41.17
N LEU A 478 4.37 0.56 41.17
CA LEU A 478 5.57 1.36 41.39
C LEU A 478 5.66 1.74 42.87
N ASN A 479 6.87 1.86 43.39
CA ASN A 479 7.13 2.34 44.76
C ASN A 479 6.96 3.88 44.87
N THR A 480 5.88 4.42 44.30
CA THR A 480 5.55 5.85 44.35
C THR A 480 4.04 6.07 44.33
N THR A 481 3.58 7.06 45.09
CA THR A 481 2.15 7.34 45.30
C THR A 481 1.73 8.75 44.88
N ASP A 482 2.63 9.72 44.97
CA ASP A 482 2.36 11.15 44.85
C ASP A 482 3.27 11.88 43.86
N LYS A 483 4.08 11.14 43.09
CA LYS A 483 4.92 11.69 42.00
C LYS A 483 5.39 10.63 41.02
N LEU A 484 5.70 11.07 39.80
CA LEU A 484 6.55 10.35 38.86
C LEU A 484 7.87 11.11 38.71
N GLU A 485 9.00 10.47 39.04
CA GLU A 485 10.31 11.01 38.67
C GLU A 485 10.53 10.88 37.16
N SER A 486 11.20 11.87 36.55
CA SER A 486 11.57 11.78 35.14
C SER A 486 12.49 10.59 34.88
N GLY A 487 12.41 10.02 33.67
CA GLY A 487 13.29 8.93 33.23
C GLY A 487 12.62 7.56 33.12
N LEU A 488 11.30 7.46 33.29
CA LEU A 488 10.54 6.27 32.87
C LEU A 488 10.30 6.33 31.36
N THR A 489 10.80 5.35 30.62
CA THR A 489 10.61 5.21 29.17
C THR A 489 9.75 3.99 28.88
N LEU A 490 8.74 4.16 28.05
CA LEU A 490 7.91 3.06 27.53
C LEU A 490 8.43 2.64 26.16
N HIS A 491 8.39 1.34 25.86
CA HIS A 491 8.92 0.76 24.64
C HIS A 491 7.91 -0.17 23.98
N ILE A 492 7.83 -0.08 22.66
CA ILE A 492 7.21 -1.09 21.79
C ILE A 492 8.30 -1.59 20.85
N ARG A 493 8.68 -2.85 21.00
CA ARG A 493 9.61 -3.54 20.12
C ARG A 493 8.82 -4.31 19.06
N ALA A 494 8.89 -3.87 17.82
CA ALA A 494 8.31 -4.56 16.67
C ALA A 494 9.40 -5.39 15.96
N THR A 495 9.13 -6.67 15.78
CA THR A 495 9.86 -7.58 14.88
C THR A 495 8.87 -8.13 13.85
N PRO A 496 9.31 -8.76 12.74
CA PRO A 496 8.39 -9.18 11.68
C PRO A 496 7.20 -10.03 12.17
N LEU A 497 7.39 -10.84 13.21
CA LEU A 497 6.37 -11.75 13.74
C LEU A 497 5.76 -11.35 15.09
N THR A 498 6.33 -10.37 15.80
CA THR A 498 5.88 -10.05 17.17
C THR A 498 5.99 -8.56 17.50
N TYR A 499 5.13 -8.12 18.42
CA TYR A 499 5.28 -6.88 19.17
C TYR A 499 5.53 -7.24 20.63
N GLN A 500 6.49 -6.58 21.27
CA GLN A 500 6.73 -6.69 22.71
C GLN A 500 6.55 -5.32 23.36
N LEU A 501 5.80 -5.28 24.46
CA LEU A 501 5.55 -4.08 25.24
C LEU A 501 6.43 -4.11 26.49
N GLY A 502 7.19 -3.04 26.72
CA GLY A 502 8.12 -2.97 27.84
C GLY A 502 8.40 -1.56 28.33
N TYR A 503 9.18 -1.46 29.39
CA TYR A 503 9.58 -0.20 29.99
C TYR A 503 11.04 -0.25 30.45
N SER A 504 11.64 0.91 30.68
CA SER A 504 12.93 1.05 31.36
C SER A 504 12.96 2.32 32.22
N PHE A 505 13.77 2.30 33.25
CA PHE A 505 14.13 3.48 34.02
C PHE A 505 15.50 4.01 33.61
N LYS A 506 15.70 5.33 33.75
CA LYS A 506 16.97 5.99 33.46
C LYS A 506 18.12 5.30 34.21
N GLY A 507 19.12 4.85 33.45
CA GLY A 507 20.30 4.16 33.98
C GLY A 507 20.23 2.63 33.88
N GLU A 508 19.09 2.06 33.50
CA GLU A 508 18.99 0.64 33.17
C GLU A 508 19.60 0.36 31.78
N GLU A 509 20.27 -0.79 31.64
CA GLU A 509 20.96 -1.17 30.41
C GLU A 509 20.02 -1.69 29.31
N ALA A 510 18.87 -2.25 29.69
CA ALA A 510 17.93 -2.86 28.76
C ALA A 510 16.46 -2.72 29.23
N PRO A 511 15.49 -2.61 28.31
CA PRO A 511 14.07 -2.64 28.66
C PRO A 511 13.61 -3.97 29.24
N THR A 512 12.67 -3.90 30.19
CA THR A 512 11.91 -5.05 30.68
C THR A 512 10.63 -5.21 29.84
N PHE A 513 10.54 -6.29 29.06
CA PHE A 513 9.33 -6.62 28.29
C PHE A 513 8.38 -7.50 29.10
N VAL A 514 7.11 -7.10 29.15
CA VAL A 514 6.09 -7.70 30.05
C VAL A 514 4.89 -8.26 29.30
N ALA A 515 4.74 -7.94 28.02
CA ALA A 515 3.73 -8.54 27.14
C ALA A 515 4.31 -8.76 25.74
N THR A 516 3.87 -9.84 25.10
CA THR A 516 4.22 -10.19 23.72
C THR A 516 2.96 -10.51 22.95
N ILE A 517 2.83 -9.95 21.74
CA ILE A 517 1.68 -10.11 20.84
C ILE A 517 2.19 -10.55 19.47
N GLU A 518 1.51 -11.49 18.81
CA GLU A 518 1.84 -11.83 17.42
C GLU A 518 1.50 -10.67 16.47
N SER A 519 2.36 -10.41 15.48
CA SER A 519 2.20 -9.26 14.57
C SER A 519 0.96 -9.32 13.70
N ARG A 520 0.38 -10.51 13.48
CA ARG A 520 -0.91 -10.69 12.78
C ARG A 520 -2.07 -9.93 13.42
N TRP A 521 -2.02 -9.73 14.74
CA TRP A 521 -2.99 -8.88 15.43
C TRP A 521 -2.79 -7.39 15.14
N GLN A 522 -1.91 -7.01 14.22
CA GLN A 522 -1.79 -5.66 13.72
C GLN A 522 -2.06 -5.56 12.21
N ALA A 523 -2.68 -6.61 11.62
CA ALA A 523 -3.01 -6.66 10.20
C ALA A 523 -4.50 -6.92 9.91
N PHE A 524 -5.25 -7.50 10.86
CA PHE A 524 -6.64 -7.92 10.67
C PHE A 524 -7.58 -7.26 11.69
N GLY A 525 -8.78 -6.91 11.23
CA GLY A 525 -9.87 -6.47 12.12
C GLY A 525 -10.79 -7.64 12.49
N PRO A 526 -11.76 -7.42 13.40
CA PRO A 526 -12.82 -8.39 13.67
C PRO A 526 -13.63 -8.72 12.41
N ALA A 527 -14.32 -9.86 12.41
CA ALA A 527 -15.16 -10.25 11.27
C ALA A 527 -16.20 -9.16 10.92
N GLY A 528 -16.33 -8.83 9.64
CA GLY A 528 -17.24 -7.79 9.16
C GLY A 528 -16.68 -6.36 9.22
N TRP A 529 -15.43 -6.18 9.66
CA TRP A 529 -14.74 -4.90 9.68
C TRP A 529 -13.73 -4.77 8.55
N PHE A 530 -13.50 -3.54 8.10
CA PHE A 530 -12.52 -3.23 7.07
C PHE A 530 -11.23 -2.71 7.72
N VAL A 531 -10.08 -3.12 7.19
CA VAL A 531 -8.77 -2.59 7.55
C VAL A 531 -8.06 -2.17 6.28
N PHE A 532 -8.05 -0.86 6.04
CA PHE A 532 -7.39 -0.23 4.89
C PHE A 532 -6.13 0.56 5.27
N THR A 533 -5.90 0.71 6.58
CA THR A 533 -4.71 1.26 7.22
C THR A 533 -3.70 0.15 7.53
N GLY A 534 -2.70 0.47 8.35
CA GLY A 534 -1.81 -0.48 9.01
C GLY A 534 -1.52 0.03 10.43
N ASN A 535 -0.63 -0.65 11.15
CA ASN A 535 -0.27 -0.27 12.50
C ASN A 535 0.32 1.15 12.57
N SER A 536 -0.04 1.85 13.64
CA SER A 536 0.53 3.13 14.04
C SER A 536 0.96 3.04 15.50
N PHE A 537 1.96 3.81 15.90
CA PHE A 537 2.29 4.01 17.31
C PHE A 537 1.57 5.24 17.83
N ALA A 538 0.80 5.09 18.90
CA ALA A 538 0.10 6.18 19.55
C ALA A 538 0.82 6.59 20.83
N LEU A 539 0.91 7.90 21.09
CA LEU A 539 1.02 8.46 22.43
C LEU A 539 -0.39 8.84 22.86
N PHE A 540 -0.79 8.58 24.09
CA PHE A 540 -2.12 8.95 24.55
C PHE A 540 -2.21 9.23 26.04
N ALA A 541 -3.27 9.95 26.42
CA ALA A 541 -3.75 10.05 27.79
C ALA A 541 -5.28 10.07 27.82
N THR A 542 -5.89 9.43 28.82
CA THR A 542 -7.35 9.29 28.89
C THR A 542 -7.85 9.16 30.32
N GLY A 543 -9.07 9.64 30.57
CA GLY A 543 -9.83 9.40 31.79
C GLY A 543 -10.75 8.18 31.72
N GLU A 544 -10.76 7.42 30.61
CA GLU A 544 -11.47 6.14 30.45
C GLU A 544 -12.95 6.22 30.91
N GLY A 545 -13.72 7.06 30.23
CA GLY A 545 -15.13 7.34 30.52
C GLY A 545 -15.36 8.41 31.60
N GLU A 546 -14.33 8.80 32.36
CA GLU A 546 -14.43 9.86 33.37
C GLU A 546 -13.71 11.13 32.91
N PRO A 547 -14.18 12.33 33.31
CA PRO A 547 -13.43 13.56 33.11
C PRO A 547 -12.04 13.47 33.74
N TRP A 548 -11.04 14.11 33.14
CA TRP A 548 -9.75 14.24 33.79
C TRP A 548 -9.90 15.05 35.10
N PRO A 549 -9.43 14.56 36.25
CA PRO A 549 -9.63 15.26 37.52
C PRO A 549 -8.99 16.66 37.50
N TYR A 550 -9.66 17.63 38.12
CA TYR A 550 -9.20 19.03 38.13
C TYR A 550 -7.89 19.22 38.91
N ASP A 551 -7.57 18.30 39.80
CA ASP A 551 -6.39 18.24 40.66
C ASP A 551 -5.39 17.15 40.21
N ALA A 552 -5.66 16.46 39.09
CA ALA A 552 -4.71 15.50 38.52
C ALA A 552 -3.51 16.23 37.89
N PRO A 553 -2.32 15.60 37.90
CA PRO A 553 -1.14 16.16 37.28
C PRO A 553 -1.27 16.33 35.77
N ASP A 554 -0.49 17.26 35.22
CA ASP A 554 -0.18 17.28 33.80
C ASP A 554 0.60 16.02 33.41
N VAL A 555 0.16 15.36 32.33
CA VAL A 555 0.78 14.14 31.82
C VAL A 555 1.16 14.29 30.36
N GLY A 556 2.19 13.57 29.93
CA GLY A 556 2.67 13.63 28.56
C GLY A 556 4.05 13.04 28.41
N PHE A 557 4.85 13.60 27.50
CA PHE A 557 6.11 13.02 27.06
C PHE A 557 7.20 14.08 26.88
N ASN A 558 8.43 13.74 27.25
CA ASN A 558 9.61 14.57 27.01
C ASN A 558 10.24 14.29 25.65
N LYS A 559 10.18 13.03 25.20
CA LYS A 559 10.92 12.58 24.02
C LYS A 559 10.31 11.32 23.42
N VAL A 560 10.32 11.23 22.10
CA VAL A 560 10.07 10.00 21.34
C VAL A 560 11.32 9.63 20.56
N THR A 561 11.59 8.34 20.44
CA THR A 561 12.68 7.79 19.63
C THR A 561 12.20 6.57 18.86
N GLU A 562 12.42 6.58 17.56
CA GLU A 562 12.26 5.43 16.66
C GLU A 562 13.65 4.94 16.26
N THR A 563 13.95 3.69 16.57
CA THR A 563 15.19 3.04 16.16
C THR A 563 14.88 1.92 15.18
N TYR A 564 15.56 1.92 14.04
CA TYR A 564 15.33 0.99 12.93
C TYR A 564 16.46 -0.05 12.88
N PHE A 565 16.10 -1.27 12.48
CA PHE A 565 17.04 -2.38 12.32
C PHE A 565 16.85 -3.02 10.94
N GLU A 566 17.81 -3.83 10.51
CA GLU A 566 17.62 -4.67 9.31
C GLU A 566 16.42 -5.58 9.52
N GLU A 567 15.51 -5.67 8.56
CA GLU A 567 14.25 -6.38 8.78
C GLU A 567 14.40 -7.90 8.70
N ASP A 568 15.51 -8.40 8.14
CA ASP A 568 15.86 -9.83 8.00
C ASP A 568 14.67 -10.71 7.58
N ILE A 569 13.82 -10.17 6.70
CA ILE A 569 12.64 -10.86 6.21
C ILE A 569 13.12 -12.03 5.37
N PRO A 570 12.70 -13.27 5.67
CA PRO A 570 13.00 -14.41 4.81
C PRO A 570 12.51 -14.07 3.41
N ASP A 571 13.43 -14.10 2.45
CA ASP A 571 13.04 -13.88 1.07
C ASP A 571 12.29 -15.13 0.60
N TYR A 572 10.96 -15.08 0.68
CA TYR A 572 10.11 -16.14 0.13
C TYR A 572 10.32 -16.29 -1.39
N ASP A 573 11.01 -15.33 -2.03
CA ASP A 573 11.43 -15.32 -3.43
C ASP A 573 12.47 -16.44 -3.79
N SER A 574 12.78 -17.36 -2.87
CA SER A 574 13.80 -18.43 -3.00
C SER A 574 13.41 -19.64 -3.89
N GLY A 575 12.20 -19.65 -4.45
CA GLY A 575 11.86 -20.51 -5.59
C GLY A 575 12.18 -19.79 -6.89
N ASP A 576 12.67 -20.51 -7.91
CA ASP A 576 13.06 -20.04 -9.25
C ASP A 576 11.90 -19.33 -10.02
N CYS A 577 11.40 -18.21 -9.49
CA CYS A 577 10.30 -17.40 -10.03
C CYS A 577 10.77 -16.50 -11.17
N ARG A 578 12.04 -16.60 -11.54
CA ARG A 578 12.66 -15.84 -12.63
C ARG A 578 12.84 -16.78 -13.81
N ARG A 579 11.98 -16.62 -14.82
CA ARG A 579 12.00 -17.27 -16.15
C ARG A 579 11.40 -18.67 -16.25
N PHE A 580 10.19 -18.71 -16.82
CA PHE A 580 10.02 -19.48 -18.05
C PHE A 580 10.11 -18.48 -19.22
N ASP A 581 11.32 -18.08 -19.59
CA ASP A 581 11.55 -17.58 -20.94
C ASP A 581 11.34 -18.79 -21.84
N GLY A 582 10.30 -18.76 -22.68
CA GLY A 582 9.96 -19.80 -23.65
C GLY A 582 11.06 -19.98 -24.70
N THR A 583 12.21 -20.48 -24.25
CA THR A 583 13.32 -20.85 -25.11
C THR A 583 12.95 -22.19 -25.70
N VAL A 584 12.47 -22.16 -26.94
CA VAL A 584 12.31 -23.36 -27.76
C VAL A 584 13.70 -23.97 -27.92
N VAL A 585 14.00 -25.04 -27.18
CA VAL A 585 15.19 -25.85 -27.43
C VAL A 585 14.89 -26.68 -28.68
N LEU A 586 15.29 -26.16 -29.85
CA LEU A 586 15.33 -26.95 -31.07
C LEU A 586 16.53 -27.89 -30.97
N ALA A 587 16.31 -29.11 -30.50
CA ALA A 587 17.28 -30.19 -30.68
C ALA A 587 17.28 -30.62 -32.15
N SER A 588 18.40 -30.44 -32.84
CA SER A 588 18.62 -31.02 -34.17
C SER A 588 19.09 -32.48 -34.03
N GLU A 589 18.75 -33.35 -34.99
CA GLU A 589 19.07 -34.80 -34.97
C GLU A 589 20.58 -35.14 -34.80
N GLY A 590 21.49 -34.16 -34.83
CA GLY A 590 22.93 -34.37 -34.69
C GLY A 590 23.45 -34.60 -33.27
N ASP A 591 22.74 -34.19 -32.23
CA ASP A 591 23.26 -34.24 -30.85
C ASP A 591 22.93 -35.55 -30.10
N ALA A 592 22.24 -36.50 -30.76
CA ALA A 592 21.85 -37.78 -30.17
C ALA A 592 22.79 -38.96 -30.51
N GLU A 593 23.90 -38.75 -31.21
CA GLU A 593 24.78 -39.83 -31.67
C GLU A 593 25.92 -40.25 -30.73
N GLN A 594 26.10 -39.61 -29.56
CA GLN A 594 27.15 -40.02 -28.60
C GLN A 594 26.69 -40.93 -27.44
N GLY A 595 25.44 -41.42 -27.46
CA GLY A 595 24.95 -42.43 -26.52
C GLY A 595 24.62 -43.74 -27.23
N ARG A 596 25.51 -44.74 -27.13
CA ARG A 596 25.39 -46.09 -27.71
C ARG A 596 23.96 -46.62 -27.83
N THR A 597 23.50 -46.80 -29.07
CA THR A 597 22.30 -47.55 -29.43
C THR A 597 22.53 -49.03 -29.15
N ILE A 598 21.80 -49.63 -28.20
CA ILE A 598 21.61 -51.09 -28.15
C ILE A 598 20.26 -51.37 -28.82
N GLY A 599 20.33 -52.06 -29.96
CA GLY A 599 19.16 -52.39 -30.77
C GLY A 599 18.23 -53.38 -30.09
N ALA A 600 16.92 -53.21 -30.30
CA ALA A 600 15.95 -54.31 -30.30
C ALA A 600 14.60 -53.81 -30.87
N ARG A 601 14.05 -54.56 -31.82
CA ARG A 601 12.63 -54.49 -32.23
C ARG A 601 11.77 -54.83 -31.01
N GLY A 602 10.83 -53.97 -30.63
CA GLY A 602 9.90 -54.19 -29.52
C GLY A 602 8.62 -53.35 -29.68
N GLY A 603 7.48 -53.94 -29.35
CA GLY A 603 6.13 -53.38 -29.59
C GLY A 603 5.76 -52.21 -28.67
N ALA A 604 4.63 -51.57 -28.99
CA ALA A 604 4.05 -50.48 -28.20
C ALA A 604 3.86 -50.88 -26.72
N GLY A 605 4.16 -49.96 -25.79
CA GLY A 605 3.93 -50.16 -24.34
C GLY A 605 5.15 -50.51 -23.48
N GLN A 606 6.37 -50.51 -24.03
CA GLN A 606 7.59 -50.71 -23.21
C GLN A 606 8.17 -49.39 -22.68
N TRP A 607 8.40 -49.33 -21.37
CA TRP A 607 9.06 -48.24 -20.64
C TRP A 607 10.57 -48.22 -20.90
N ARG A 608 11.15 -47.02 -21.07
CA ARG A 608 12.58 -46.80 -21.31
C ARG A 608 13.07 -45.59 -20.53
N LEU A 609 14.28 -45.68 -19.99
CA LEU A 609 14.95 -44.58 -19.28
C LEU A 609 15.68 -43.68 -20.27
N PHE A 610 15.50 -42.37 -20.14
CA PHE A 610 16.14 -41.33 -20.95
C PHE A 610 16.95 -40.40 -20.04
N HIS A 611 18.16 -40.06 -20.47
CA HIS A 611 19.08 -39.19 -19.73
C HIS A 611 19.21 -37.85 -20.46
N TRP A 612 19.00 -36.75 -19.76
CA TRP A 612 19.19 -35.39 -20.28
C TRP A 612 20.54 -34.77 -19.82
N PRO A 613 21.05 -33.75 -20.55
CA PRO A 613 22.36 -33.15 -20.27
C PRO A 613 22.50 -32.47 -18.91
N ASP A 614 21.38 -32.11 -18.27
CA ASP A 614 21.30 -31.52 -16.93
C ASP A 614 21.25 -32.58 -15.81
N GLY A 615 21.38 -33.87 -16.15
CA GLY A 615 21.37 -34.98 -15.21
C GLY A 615 19.97 -35.51 -14.87
N LEU A 616 18.92 -35.02 -15.53
CA LEU A 616 17.56 -35.52 -15.35
C LEU A 616 17.38 -36.90 -16.03
N GLU A 617 16.87 -37.87 -15.28
CA GLU A 617 16.53 -39.21 -15.76
C GLU A 617 15.01 -39.43 -15.72
N LEU A 618 14.40 -39.74 -16.87
CA LEU A 618 12.96 -39.97 -16.98
C LEU A 618 12.65 -41.30 -17.65
N GLU A 619 11.76 -42.09 -17.05
CA GLU A 619 11.28 -43.33 -17.66
C GLU A 619 9.97 -43.10 -18.44
N MET A 620 10.00 -43.34 -19.75
CA MET A 620 8.91 -43.06 -20.68
C MET A 620 8.57 -44.28 -21.53
N ALA A 621 7.29 -44.56 -21.73
CA ALA A 621 6.82 -45.57 -22.69
C ALA A 621 6.46 -44.93 -24.03
N ILE A 622 6.89 -45.54 -25.13
CA ILE A 622 6.56 -45.08 -26.49
C ILE A 622 5.36 -45.88 -26.99
N ASN A 623 4.27 -45.18 -27.30
CA ASN A 623 3.06 -45.76 -27.87
C ASN A 623 2.85 -45.25 -29.29
N ARG A 624 2.63 -46.17 -30.24
CA ARG A 624 2.38 -45.84 -31.65
C ARG A 624 0.94 -46.13 -32.03
N THR A 625 0.32 -45.17 -32.71
CA THR A 625 -0.85 -45.40 -33.57
C THR A 625 -0.45 -45.17 -35.03
N PRO A 626 -1.27 -45.56 -36.02
CA PRO A 626 -0.94 -45.38 -37.44
C PRO A 626 -0.67 -43.92 -37.84
N GLU A 627 -1.18 -42.95 -37.06
CA GLU A 627 -1.14 -41.53 -37.38
C GLU A 627 -0.27 -40.72 -36.42
N ASN A 628 -0.12 -41.16 -35.16
CA ASN A 628 0.56 -40.40 -34.09
C ASN A 628 1.53 -41.26 -33.27
N LEU A 629 2.59 -40.61 -32.77
CA LEU A 629 3.52 -41.14 -31.77
C LEU A 629 3.23 -40.47 -30.43
N PHE A 630 3.00 -41.26 -29.38
CA PHE A 630 2.71 -40.78 -28.04
C PHE A 630 3.80 -41.23 -27.07
N PHE A 631 4.11 -40.39 -26.09
CA PHE A 631 4.97 -40.76 -24.97
C PHE A 631 4.17 -40.67 -23.68
N GLN A 632 4.27 -41.71 -22.86
CA GLN A 632 3.62 -41.77 -21.56
C GLN A 632 4.69 -41.74 -20.47
N LEU A 633 4.56 -40.83 -19.50
CA LEU A 633 5.42 -40.73 -18.32
C LEU A 633 4.79 -41.50 -17.15
N ARG A 634 5.61 -42.12 -16.29
CA ARG A 634 5.07 -42.70 -15.06
C ARG A 634 4.66 -41.60 -14.11
N SER A 635 3.53 -41.80 -13.44
CA SER A 635 2.96 -40.84 -12.48
C SER A 635 3.92 -40.45 -11.35
N GLU A 636 4.88 -41.31 -11.02
CA GLU A 636 5.89 -41.08 -9.97
C GLU A 636 6.98 -40.05 -10.35
N TYR A 637 7.13 -39.71 -11.64
CA TYR A 637 8.05 -38.65 -12.10
C TYR A 637 7.36 -37.29 -12.28
N ILE A 638 6.03 -37.21 -12.15
CA ILE A 638 5.27 -35.95 -12.20
C ILE A 638 5.71 -34.98 -11.09
N PRO A 639 6.02 -35.41 -9.85
CA PRO A 639 6.57 -34.53 -8.82
C PRO A 639 7.98 -34.01 -9.13
N ALA A 640 8.81 -34.77 -9.87
CA ALA A 640 10.17 -34.34 -10.23
C ALA A 640 10.16 -33.22 -11.29
N LEU A 641 9.08 -33.10 -12.05
CA LEU A 641 8.84 -32.01 -13.02
C LEU A 641 8.07 -30.83 -12.40
N ALA A 642 7.56 -30.97 -11.17
CA ALA A 642 6.87 -29.92 -10.45
C ALA A 642 7.87 -29.05 -9.68
N ALA A 643 8.37 -28.00 -10.33
CA ALA A 643 8.98 -26.88 -9.63
C ALA A 643 7.95 -26.26 -8.64
N PRO A 644 8.37 -25.59 -7.55
CA PRO A 644 7.48 -25.04 -6.51
C PRO A 644 6.48 -23.95 -6.97
N CYS A 645 6.34 -23.72 -8.28
CA CYS A 645 5.60 -22.61 -8.87
C CYS A 645 4.45 -23.01 -9.82
N VAL A 646 3.98 -24.27 -9.82
CA VAL A 646 2.80 -24.67 -10.61
C VAL A 646 1.65 -25.09 -9.67
N PRO A 647 0.46 -24.47 -9.74
CA PRO A 647 -0.69 -24.96 -9.00
C PRO A 647 -1.14 -26.32 -9.57
N ILE A 648 -1.27 -27.32 -8.69
CA ILE A 648 -1.88 -28.61 -9.04
C ILE A 648 -3.38 -28.39 -9.22
N ALA A 649 -3.80 -28.07 -10.43
CA ALA A 649 -5.12 -28.42 -10.91
C ALA A 649 -4.94 -29.65 -11.81
N SER A 650 -5.74 -30.70 -11.61
CA SER A 650 -5.68 -31.99 -12.31
C SER A 650 -5.35 -31.87 -13.80
N CYS A 651 -4.10 -32.10 -14.18
CA CYS A 651 -3.67 -32.14 -15.58
C CYS A 651 -3.81 -33.56 -16.14
N SER A 652 -4.65 -33.74 -17.16
CA SER A 652 -4.42 -34.78 -18.16
C SER A 652 -3.51 -34.18 -19.24
N VAL A 653 -2.27 -34.66 -19.35
CA VAL A 653 -1.32 -34.18 -20.37
C VAL A 653 -1.62 -34.90 -21.68
N ASP A 654 -2.29 -34.22 -22.61
CA ASP A 654 -2.41 -34.65 -24.01
C ASP A 654 -1.44 -33.84 -24.88
N THR A 655 -0.32 -34.46 -25.28
CA THR A 655 0.65 -33.85 -26.19
C THR A 655 0.30 -34.21 -27.64
N MET A 656 -0.19 -33.24 -28.43
CA MET A 656 -0.39 -33.42 -29.88
C MET A 656 0.81 -32.89 -30.67
N PHE A 657 1.32 -33.68 -31.62
CA PHE A 657 2.29 -33.24 -32.62
C PHE A 657 1.61 -33.13 -34.00
N HIS A 658 1.67 -31.97 -34.65
CA HIS A 658 1.23 -31.82 -36.04
C HIS A 658 2.39 -32.11 -37.01
N ARG A 659 2.12 -32.96 -38.01
CA ARG A 659 3.04 -33.31 -39.08
C ARG A 659 3.01 -32.24 -40.18
N THR A 660 4.00 -31.38 -40.27
CA THR A 660 4.19 -30.57 -41.50
C THR A 660 4.96 -31.41 -42.52
N ARG A 661 4.34 -31.62 -43.68
CA ARG A 661 4.97 -32.29 -44.82
C ARG A 661 5.77 -31.22 -45.56
N ASP A 662 7.07 -31.10 -45.25
CA ASP A 662 7.99 -30.57 -46.25
C ASP A 662 9.34 -31.29 -46.21
N ARG A 663 9.94 -31.42 -47.39
CA ARG A 663 11.02 -32.36 -47.69
C ARG A 663 12.33 -32.00 -46.98
N GLY A 664 12.84 -32.92 -46.17
CA GLY A 664 14.29 -33.05 -45.92
C GLY A 664 14.80 -32.89 -44.48
N SER A 665 13.97 -32.51 -43.50
CA SER A 665 14.40 -32.39 -42.09
C SER A 665 13.24 -32.74 -41.15
N ARG A 666 13.46 -33.62 -40.17
CA ARG A 666 12.45 -33.94 -39.15
C ARG A 666 12.70 -33.04 -37.93
N ALA A 667 11.95 -31.96 -37.82
CA ALA A 667 11.90 -31.17 -36.59
C ALA A 667 10.63 -31.55 -35.81
N PHE A 668 10.77 -31.84 -34.52
CA PHE A 668 9.64 -32.02 -33.61
C PHE A 668 9.53 -30.77 -32.73
N ALA A 669 8.39 -30.08 -32.79
CA ALA A 669 8.09 -28.97 -31.89
C ALA A 669 7.15 -29.47 -30.79
N MET A 670 7.55 -29.33 -29.52
CA MET A 670 6.64 -29.49 -28.37
C MET A 670 5.78 -28.24 -28.25
N PHE A 671 4.46 -28.41 -28.33
CA PHE A 671 3.51 -27.34 -28.00
C PHE A 671 2.93 -27.60 -26.62
N TYR A 672 3.13 -26.69 -25.67
CA TYR A 672 2.26 -26.60 -24.50
C TYR A 672 0.98 -25.87 -24.92
N ARG A 673 -0.13 -26.59 -25.02
CA ARG A 673 -1.43 -25.95 -25.10
C ARG A 673 -1.82 -25.55 -23.68
N ALA A 674 -1.83 -24.24 -23.40
CA ALA A 674 -2.45 -23.72 -22.19
C ALA A 674 -3.87 -24.27 -22.07
N CYS A 675 -4.22 -24.75 -20.88
CA CYS A 675 -5.51 -25.37 -20.59
C CYS A 675 -6.65 -24.41 -20.97
N ILE A 676 -7.46 -24.81 -21.95
CA ILE A 676 -8.78 -24.21 -22.17
C ILE A 676 -9.72 -24.91 -21.18
N PRO A 677 -10.49 -24.20 -20.34
CA PRO A 677 -11.48 -24.85 -19.49
C PRO A 677 -12.54 -25.52 -20.38
N THR A 678 -12.52 -26.84 -20.44
CA THR A 678 -13.61 -27.62 -21.01
C THR A 678 -14.84 -27.47 -20.09
N ARG A 679 -16.02 -27.29 -20.70
CA ARG A 679 -17.30 -27.13 -20.01
C ARG A 679 -17.47 -28.19 -18.90
N PRO A 680 -18.01 -27.83 -17.73
CA PRO A 680 -18.41 -28.84 -16.75
C PRO A 680 -19.56 -29.68 -17.32
N PRO A 681 -19.64 -30.99 -16.99
CA PRO A 681 -20.71 -31.86 -17.45
C PRO A 681 -22.06 -31.38 -16.92
N GLU A 682 -23.09 -31.51 -17.76
CA GLU A 682 -24.49 -31.34 -17.39
C GLU A 682 -24.83 -32.26 -16.21
N PHE A 683 -25.01 -31.68 -15.02
CA PHE A 683 -25.68 -32.37 -13.94
C PHE A 683 -27.19 -32.29 -14.18
N ALA A 684 -27.75 -33.43 -14.59
CA ALA A 684 -29.17 -33.67 -14.61
C ALA A 684 -29.80 -33.36 -13.24
N SER A 685 -30.91 -32.65 -13.31
CA SER A 685 -31.81 -32.29 -12.22
C SER A 685 -32.13 -33.45 -11.29
N SER A 686 -31.95 -33.26 -9.99
CA SER A 686 -32.87 -33.82 -9.00
C SER A 686 -33.36 -32.69 -8.09
N GLN A 687 -34.66 -32.41 -8.22
CA GLN A 687 -35.39 -31.50 -7.37
C GLN A 687 -35.41 -32.06 -5.94
N SER A 688 -35.08 -31.22 -4.95
CA SER A 688 -35.74 -31.31 -3.65
C SER A 688 -36.07 -29.90 -3.16
N ASN A 689 -37.37 -29.63 -3.13
CA ASN A 689 -37.98 -28.45 -2.53
C ASN A 689 -37.68 -28.44 -1.02
N GLN A 690 -36.98 -27.43 -0.53
CA GLN A 690 -37.19 -26.93 0.83
C GLN A 690 -37.24 -25.40 0.83
N SER A 691 -38.44 -24.90 1.07
CA SER A 691 -38.79 -23.51 1.35
C SER A 691 -38.05 -22.98 2.58
N PHE A 692 -37.27 -21.91 2.42
CA PHE A 692 -36.80 -21.12 3.55
C PHE A 692 -37.99 -20.36 4.17
N ARG A 693 -38.39 -20.76 5.38
CA ARG A 693 -39.28 -19.96 6.23
C ARG A 693 -38.54 -18.71 6.69
N GLY A 694 -39.14 -17.55 6.47
CA GLY A 694 -38.64 -16.26 6.99
C GLY A 694 -38.64 -16.20 8.53
N PRO A 695 -37.94 -15.23 9.11
CA PRO A 695 -37.86 -15.04 10.55
C PRO A 695 -39.21 -14.63 11.15
N PRO A 696 -39.49 -14.96 12.43
CA PRO A 696 -40.76 -14.63 13.08
C PRO A 696 -40.92 -13.11 13.27
N PRO A 697 -42.16 -12.60 13.34
CA PRO A 697 -42.43 -11.17 13.54
C PRO A 697 -42.02 -10.71 14.96
N PRO A 698 -41.66 -9.43 15.14
CA PRO A 698 -41.23 -8.89 16.43
C PRO A 698 -42.41 -8.81 17.43
N LEU A 699 -42.10 -9.10 18.70
CA LEU A 699 -43.00 -8.90 19.84
C LEU A 699 -43.43 -7.43 19.93
N GLN A 700 -44.74 -7.20 19.99
CA GLN A 700 -45.33 -5.92 20.36
C GLN A 700 -45.04 -5.63 21.83
N LEU A 701 -44.25 -4.58 22.10
CA LEU A 701 -44.18 -3.95 23.41
C LEU A 701 -45.36 -2.99 23.56
N GLN A 702 -46.16 -3.18 24.61
CA GLN A 702 -47.25 -2.27 24.98
C GLN A 702 -46.69 -0.95 25.53
N PRO A 703 -47.37 0.19 25.30
CA PRO A 703 -46.95 1.49 25.80
C PRO A 703 -47.21 1.61 27.31
N ILE A 704 -46.17 1.96 28.07
CA ILE A 704 -46.29 2.42 29.45
C ILE A 704 -46.72 3.89 29.41
N GLU A 705 -47.86 4.17 30.04
CA GLU A 705 -48.44 5.50 30.20
C GLU A 705 -47.53 6.42 31.01
N ARG A 706 -47.55 7.71 30.65
CA ARG A 706 -46.91 8.79 31.39
C ARG A 706 -47.60 9.01 32.75
N SER A 707 -46.81 9.14 33.80
CA SER A 707 -47.09 9.99 34.97
C SER A 707 -45.81 10.68 35.40
#